data_AF-A0A0C9XNP2-F1
#
_entry.id   AF-A0A0C9XNP2-F1
#
_cell.length_a   1.000
_cell.length_b   1.000
_cell.length_c   1.000
_cell.angle_alpha   90.00
_cell.angle_beta   90.00
_cell.angle_gamma   90.00
#
_symmetry.space_group_name_H-M   'P 1'
#
loop_
_entity.id
_entity.type
_entity.pdbx_description
1 polymer ?
#
loop_
_entity_poly.entity_id
_entity_poly.type
_entity_poly.pdbx_seq_one_letter_code
_entity_poly.pdbx_strand_id
1 'polypeptide(L)'
;MSAWTPLLYPLEQVSKDLHDILNNSLKQLSNSSSASTRTSANQWEKLLREQICGRDIYWTPIHKWLHACTELLQVFLDVNYLIFHGQDNKASLLLASLQRDIDGLRFGDNGLQQHQHNRLEDLTGANSDHIDVVEVDGDEYLKKDISTPPSSDQQSPPRKRARIINTTSSTSTTSTNRESLSFDSFDALPIYARGVSEWNRHLKENSGFWVQKCSQWVTQLNEAYSERENQDLNPIQADQLYQNTVNVLRELRQVQKSVYQIPEWIQTVKASTLPQSIHWWSDPRGLALWKATFVKRLFCKNRISETLSLVMHSWIPIAIKSTWEESTGDYPVLQTHSTWEKVSTGKELIRALIKFPDMIPRDAYPSSVYSFLNLHNFQFAIKYWLGYALEDKQYNTTFLTNPETNQIIHREALKYLREILQHQEDIDAFLKVIFQRTLDFSQLKKKIPRHILQNRQGLNSPCKKCNNLSKDEQCIQIIFVDSSKVVDPLVIGCGVSLAPEDHQLEPLQNPHAKPGSNPKPILNPLDPALKLAKIEPNLQVIERCGLQVFLMHDETSKEMLDFWVYNAFDEDTLHHLVDHHSQLSNVKKINRGKKFQSYSMGEMMGHGPRAAMGGAAGDSYTFYAGMEAVTSEDIHALFNSAEDSMVVSEVARIFHPRLYNDLEEASVAGDRLGTSGATLYSCNNYTSPLHCDNDATRGLCTQYQLQAISEYFEYSFIFAYYGIYYVSRTGSLWSFDGSKTHATLLPSTLQLTEKDRTIAAGQPGSNNQPPRISNGNHKTINKKNQNAAIKYQTVRSYRNQIQQYYES
;
A
#
# COMPACT_ATOMS: atom_id res chain seq x y z
N MET A 1 24.93 -10.33 -14.84
CA MET A 1 26.15 -9.77 -14.23
C MET A 1 26.70 -8.69 -15.16
N SER A 2 26.57 -7.42 -14.78
CA SER A 2 27.38 -6.28 -15.23
C SER A 2 27.97 -5.69 -13.94
N ALA A 3 29.23 -5.96 -13.59
CA ALA A 3 30.48 -5.36 -14.07
C ALA A 3 30.85 -4.11 -13.23
N TRP A 4 31.98 -4.24 -12.52
CA TRP A 4 32.72 -3.24 -11.72
C TRP A 4 32.31 -3.05 -10.25
N THR A 5 32.64 -4.03 -9.39
CA THR A 5 32.94 -3.70 -7.98
C THR A 5 34.10 -2.71 -7.97
N PRO A 6 34.03 -1.56 -7.27
CA PRO A 6 35.15 -0.64 -7.16
C PRO A 6 36.38 -1.40 -6.64
N LEU A 7 37.47 -1.43 -7.42
CA LEU A 7 38.76 -1.89 -6.93
C LEU A 7 39.26 -0.84 -5.93
N LEU A 8 39.00 -1.08 -4.65
CA LEU A 8 39.56 -0.25 -3.58
C LEU A 8 41.07 -0.47 -3.55
N TYR A 9 41.82 0.52 -4.03
CA TYR A 9 43.24 0.56 -3.78
C TYR A 9 43.46 0.80 -2.28
N PRO A 10 44.42 0.12 -1.63
CA PRO A 10 44.82 0.48 -0.28
C PRO A 10 45.09 1.99 -0.21
N LEU A 11 44.48 2.68 0.77
CA LEU A 11 44.54 4.15 0.85
C LEU A 11 45.99 4.67 0.90
N GLU A 12 46.91 3.91 1.51
CA GLU A 12 48.35 4.17 1.54
C GLU A 12 48.98 4.28 0.14
N GLN A 13 48.46 3.53 -0.85
CA GLN A 13 48.92 3.58 -2.24
C GLN A 13 48.41 4.83 -2.98
N VAL A 14 47.35 5.46 -2.48
CA VAL A 14 46.71 6.64 -3.09
C VAL A 14 47.18 7.93 -2.41
N SER A 15 47.32 7.93 -1.09
CA SER A 15 47.91 9.01 -0.29
C SER A 15 48.32 8.49 1.09
N LYS A 16 49.64 8.40 1.32
CA LYS A 16 50.20 8.02 2.62
C LYS A 16 49.81 9.00 3.74
N ASP A 17 49.86 10.30 3.46
CA ASP A 17 49.50 11.33 4.44
C ASP A 17 48.01 11.22 4.87
N LEU A 18 47.11 10.97 3.92
CA LEU A 18 45.68 10.79 4.23
C LEU A 18 45.43 9.49 5.00
N HIS A 19 46.15 8.42 4.66
CA HIS A 19 46.12 7.16 5.40
C HIS A 19 46.59 7.33 6.84
N ASP A 20 47.69 8.05 7.06
CA ASP A 20 48.25 8.30 8.39
C ASP A 20 47.33 9.18 9.24
N ILE A 21 46.74 10.23 8.66
CA ILE A 21 45.74 11.08 9.35
C ILE A 21 44.54 10.24 9.80
N LEU A 22 43.99 9.44 8.88
CA LEU A 22 42.80 8.64 9.13
C LEU A 22 43.06 7.53 10.17
N ASN A 23 44.17 6.80 10.05
CA ASN A 23 44.55 5.76 11.01
C ASN A 23 44.87 6.32 12.40
N ASN A 24 45.57 7.45 12.49
CA ASN A 24 45.89 8.07 13.77
C ASN A 24 44.61 8.57 14.46
N SER A 25 43.69 9.14 13.69
CA SER A 25 42.39 9.60 14.17
C SER A 25 41.51 8.44 14.68
N LEU A 26 41.46 7.32 13.94
CA LEU A 26 40.71 6.12 14.33
C LEU A 26 41.32 5.42 15.57
N LYS A 27 42.65 5.38 15.68
CA LYS A 27 43.34 4.89 16.89
C LYS A 27 43.08 5.77 18.11
N GLN A 28 42.99 7.09 17.93
CA GLN A 28 42.61 8.01 19.01
C GLN A 28 41.16 7.78 19.45
N LEU A 29 40.25 7.55 18.50
CA LEU A 29 38.86 7.19 18.78
C LEU A 29 38.79 5.89 19.60
N SER A 30 39.55 4.85 19.24
CA SER A 30 39.56 3.56 19.97
C SER A 30 40.18 3.61 21.36
N ASN A 31 41.08 4.57 21.62
CA ASN A 31 41.74 4.74 22.92
C ASN A 31 40.94 5.59 23.92
N SER A 32 39.87 6.24 23.47
CA SER A 32 38.98 7.00 24.36
C SER A 32 38.08 6.04 25.15
N SER A 33 37.94 6.23 26.46
CA SER A 33 37.05 5.44 27.32
C SER A 33 35.55 5.58 26.97
N SER A 34 35.23 6.41 25.97
CA SER A 34 33.91 6.66 25.38
C SER A 34 33.75 6.14 23.93
N ALA A 35 34.67 5.27 23.47
CA ALA A 35 34.84 4.83 22.06
C ALA A 35 33.63 4.14 21.38
N SER A 36 32.52 3.91 22.08
CA SER A 36 31.38 3.12 21.59
C SER A 36 30.04 3.88 21.57
N THR A 37 30.04 5.20 21.82
CA THR A 37 28.81 6.00 21.70
C THR A 37 28.69 6.65 20.33
N ARG A 38 27.46 6.71 19.80
CA ARG A 38 27.11 7.41 18.55
C ARG A 38 27.59 8.87 18.56
N THR A 39 27.61 9.49 19.74
CA THR A 39 28.07 10.88 19.94
C THR A 39 29.58 11.02 19.69
N SER A 40 30.41 10.08 20.15
CA SER A 40 31.85 10.10 19.93
C SER A 40 32.21 9.91 18.45
N ALA A 41 31.48 9.03 17.74
CA ALA A 41 31.68 8.81 16.31
C ALA A 41 31.32 10.06 15.49
N ASN A 42 30.19 10.71 15.78
CA ASN A 42 29.79 11.96 15.10
C ASN A 42 30.78 13.11 15.36
N GLN A 43 31.35 13.19 16.57
CA GLN A 43 32.36 14.20 16.89
C GLN A 43 33.68 13.93 16.16
N TRP A 44 34.13 12.67 16.11
CA TRP A 44 35.28 12.24 15.32
C TRP A 44 35.11 12.61 13.85
N GLU A 45 33.95 12.28 13.28
CA GLU A 45 33.64 12.54 11.88
C GLU A 45 33.67 14.04 11.58
N LYS A 46 33.07 14.86 12.45
CA LYS A 46 33.08 16.33 12.32
C LYS A 46 34.51 16.90 12.30
N LEU A 47 35.36 16.48 13.24
CA LEU A 47 36.74 16.95 13.33
C LEU A 47 37.57 16.54 12.11
N LEU A 48 37.39 15.30 11.65
CA LEU A 48 38.11 14.78 10.50
C LEU A 48 37.65 15.44 9.19
N ARG A 49 36.37 15.77 9.06
CA ARG A 49 35.83 16.59 7.96
C ARG A 49 36.44 17.98 7.94
N GLU A 50 36.50 18.67 9.08
CA GLU A 50 37.10 20.01 9.16
C GLU A 50 38.58 19.96 8.75
N GLN A 51 39.31 18.90 9.13
CA GLN A 51 40.71 18.70 8.79
C GLN A 51 40.95 18.36 7.30
N ILE A 52 40.04 17.58 6.69
CA ILE A 52 40.14 17.18 5.27
C ILE A 52 39.61 18.28 4.34
N CYS A 53 38.43 18.85 4.62
CA CYS A 53 37.83 19.91 3.80
C CYS A 53 38.64 21.20 3.79
N GLY A 54 39.45 21.46 4.84
CA GLY A 54 40.34 22.61 4.89
C GLY A 54 41.57 22.52 3.99
N ARG A 55 41.78 21.40 3.27
CA ARG A 55 42.97 21.17 2.44
C ARG A 55 42.63 20.47 1.12
N ASP A 56 42.68 21.21 0.02
CA ASP A 56 42.35 20.69 -1.33
C ASP A 56 43.21 19.50 -1.79
N ILE A 57 44.40 19.34 -1.20
CA ILE A 57 45.33 18.25 -1.51
C ILE A 57 44.76 16.84 -1.25
N TYR A 58 43.70 16.70 -0.46
CA TYR A 58 43.11 15.41 -0.10
C TYR A 58 41.93 15.00 -1.00
N TRP A 59 41.33 15.94 -1.74
CA TRP A 59 40.21 15.63 -2.62
C TRP A 59 40.65 14.75 -3.79
N THR A 60 41.76 15.07 -4.45
CA THR A 60 42.27 14.26 -5.58
C THR A 60 42.53 12.80 -5.20
N PRO A 61 43.19 12.48 -4.06
CA PRO A 61 43.26 11.12 -3.54
C PRO A 61 41.90 10.45 -3.29
N ILE A 62 40.96 11.14 -2.64
CA ILE A 62 39.63 10.58 -2.33
C ILE A 62 38.85 10.30 -3.62
N HIS A 63 38.89 11.21 -4.59
CA HIS A 63 38.32 11.03 -5.92
C HIS A 63 38.95 9.85 -6.66
N LYS A 64 40.28 9.66 -6.55
CA LYS A 64 40.99 8.54 -7.15
C LYS A 64 40.67 7.22 -6.46
N TRP A 65 40.34 7.26 -5.17
CA TRP A 65 39.94 6.08 -4.38
C TRP A 65 38.49 5.62 -4.64
N LEU A 66 37.57 6.55 -4.97
CA LEU A 66 36.12 6.26 -5.15
C LEU A 66 35.55 6.54 -6.56
N HIS A 67 36.35 7.02 -7.51
CA HIS A 67 35.99 7.31 -8.91
C HIS A 67 34.73 8.19 -9.14
N ALA A 68 34.88 9.51 -8.90
CA ALA A 68 33.99 10.60 -9.36
C ALA A 68 32.52 10.57 -8.88
N CYS A 69 32.30 10.75 -7.57
CA CYS A 69 30.97 11.04 -6.97
C CYS A 69 30.96 12.42 -6.26
N THR A 70 29.79 12.97 -5.92
CA THR A 70 29.67 14.30 -5.24
C THR A 70 29.52 14.19 -3.72
N GLU A 71 29.16 13.03 -3.17
CA GLU A 71 29.05 12.75 -1.72
C GLU A 71 30.25 11.92 -1.18
N LEU A 72 31.41 12.07 -1.83
CA LEU A 72 32.58 11.22 -1.64
C LEU A 72 33.10 11.12 -0.20
N LEU A 73 33.09 12.24 0.53
CA LEU A 73 33.75 12.29 1.83
C LEU A 73 33.00 11.49 2.90
N GLN A 74 31.67 11.49 2.90
CA GLN A 74 30.90 10.70 3.87
C GLN A 74 31.15 9.22 3.67
N VAL A 75 30.97 8.75 2.44
CA VAL A 75 31.16 7.34 2.12
C VAL A 75 32.62 6.92 2.33
N PHE A 76 33.58 7.80 2.02
CA PHE A 76 34.99 7.59 2.34
C PHE A 76 35.22 7.35 3.84
N LEU A 77 34.67 8.21 4.69
CA LEU A 77 34.83 8.12 6.15
C LEU A 77 34.13 6.89 6.72
N ASP A 78 32.90 6.61 6.28
CA ASP A 78 32.09 5.50 6.77
C ASP A 78 32.70 4.15 6.38
N VAL A 79 33.18 4.00 5.14
CA VAL A 79 33.83 2.77 4.69
C VAL A 79 35.12 2.52 5.47
N ASN A 80 35.95 3.54 5.65
CA ASN A 80 37.21 3.39 6.39
C ASN A 80 36.97 3.13 7.89
N TYR A 81 35.93 3.73 8.48
CA TYR A 81 35.50 3.43 9.84
C TYR A 81 35.07 1.96 9.99
N LEU A 82 34.26 1.46 9.05
CA LEU A 82 33.80 0.07 9.05
C LEU A 82 34.95 -0.92 8.88
N ILE A 83 35.89 -0.65 7.96
CA ILE A 83 37.08 -1.49 7.75
C ILE A 83 37.95 -1.53 9.02
N PHE A 84 38.19 -0.39 9.67
CA PHE A 84 39.00 -0.32 10.89
C PHE A 84 38.43 -1.16 12.04
N HIS A 85 37.10 -1.27 12.12
CA HIS A 85 36.40 -2.09 13.12
C HIS A 85 36.14 -3.54 12.66
N GLY A 86 36.76 -4.00 11.57
CA GLY A 86 36.63 -5.37 11.07
C GLY A 86 35.24 -5.69 10.49
N GLN A 87 34.50 -4.67 10.04
CA GLN A 87 33.17 -4.80 9.45
C GLN A 87 33.22 -4.78 7.92
N ASP A 88 34.12 -5.56 7.33
CA ASP A 88 34.40 -5.58 5.88
C ASP A 88 33.16 -5.87 5.02
N ASN A 89 32.24 -6.71 5.52
CA ASN A 89 30.98 -7.01 4.86
C ASN A 89 30.06 -5.79 4.77
N LYS A 90 29.98 -4.97 5.82
CA LYS A 90 29.16 -3.74 5.81
C LYS A 90 29.80 -2.66 4.94
N ALA A 91 31.13 -2.53 4.98
CA ALA A 91 31.88 -1.67 4.08
C ALA A 91 31.62 -2.03 2.61
N SER A 92 31.65 -3.32 2.29
CA SER A 92 31.36 -3.83 0.95
C SER A 92 29.92 -3.57 0.51
N LEU A 93 28.95 -3.72 1.40
CA LEU A 93 27.54 -3.40 1.13
C LEU A 93 27.32 -1.90 0.89
N LEU A 94 27.99 -1.03 1.66
CA LEU A 94 27.92 0.42 1.50
C LEU A 94 28.50 0.86 0.16
N LEU A 95 29.65 0.29 -0.25
CA LEU A 95 30.24 0.53 -1.57
C LEU A 95 29.39 -0.02 -2.71
N ALA A 96 28.78 -1.19 -2.54
CA ALA A 96 27.87 -1.75 -3.53
C ALA A 96 26.57 -0.94 -3.66
N SER A 97 26.14 -0.27 -2.59
CA SER A 97 25.04 0.71 -2.64
C SER A 97 25.48 1.92 -3.46
N LEU A 98 26.62 2.53 -3.13
CA LEU A 98 27.12 3.71 -3.83
C LEU A 98 27.35 3.45 -5.33
N GLN A 99 27.94 2.29 -5.69
CA GLN A 99 28.14 1.91 -7.09
C GLN A 99 26.81 1.80 -7.83
N ARG A 100 25.78 1.23 -7.18
CA ARG A 100 24.43 1.14 -7.74
C ARG A 100 23.78 2.50 -7.93
N ASP A 101 24.01 3.43 -7.01
CA ASP A 101 23.51 4.81 -7.11
C ASP A 101 24.18 5.55 -8.27
N ILE A 102 25.50 5.37 -8.45
CA ILE A 102 26.26 5.90 -9.60
C ILE A 102 25.79 5.29 -10.92
N ASP A 103 25.56 3.99 -10.97
CA ASP A 103 25.06 3.31 -12.17
C ASP A 103 23.62 3.73 -12.49
N GLY A 104 22.80 4.01 -11.46
CA GLY A 104 21.48 4.60 -11.59
C GLY A 104 21.52 6.02 -12.17
N LEU A 105 22.47 6.85 -11.75
CA LEU A 105 22.70 8.19 -12.30
C LEU A 105 23.19 8.16 -13.75
N ARG A 106 23.85 7.08 -14.18
CA ARG A 106 24.29 6.84 -15.56
C ARG A 106 23.24 6.15 -16.44
N PHE A 107 22.12 5.71 -15.87
CA PHE A 107 21.07 4.99 -16.58
C PHE A 107 20.17 5.94 -17.38
N GLY A 108 20.71 6.44 -18.50
CA GLY A 108 20.01 7.31 -19.46
C GLY A 108 20.44 7.14 -20.93
N ASP A 109 21.55 6.43 -21.20
CA ASP A 109 22.15 6.36 -22.54
C ASP A 109 21.85 5.06 -23.32
N ASN A 110 21.06 4.12 -22.77
CA ASN A 110 20.73 2.85 -23.45
C ASN A 110 19.23 2.72 -23.77
N GLY A 111 18.95 2.30 -25.02
CA GLY A 111 17.65 2.32 -25.67
C GLY A 111 16.56 1.39 -25.10
N LEU A 112 15.33 1.72 -25.52
CA LEU A 112 14.00 1.25 -25.11
C LEU A 112 13.79 -0.27 -24.94
N GLN A 113 13.10 -0.65 -23.86
CA GLN A 113 12.14 -1.78 -23.85
C GLN A 113 10.81 -1.36 -23.21
N GLN A 114 9.70 -1.76 -23.84
CA GLN A 114 8.33 -1.34 -23.52
C GLN A 114 7.60 -2.33 -22.62
N HIS A 115 7.20 -1.88 -21.43
CA HIS A 115 6.07 -2.44 -20.68
C HIS A 115 5.08 -1.33 -20.29
N GLN A 116 3.80 -1.69 -20.14
CA GLN A 116 2.72 -0.74 -19.85
C GLN A 116 2.83 -0.24 -18.40
N HIS A 117 3.55 0.87 -18.21
CA HIS A 117 3.75 1.55 -16.93
C HIS A 117 2.61 2.52 -16.59
N ASN A 118 2.27 2.57 -15.31
CA ASN A 118 1.46 3.62 -14.72
C ASN A 118 2.37 4.83 -14.50
N ARG A 119 2.24 5.90 -15.30
CA ARG A 119 3.17 7.05 -15.30
C ARG A 119 3.14 7.98 -14.08
N LEU A 120 2.42 7.63 -13.01
CA LEU A 120 2.85 8.08 -11.69
C LEU A 120 4.30 7.65 -11.44
N GLU A 121 4.74 6.49 -11.94
CA GLU A 121 6.14 6.04 -11.92
C GLU A 121 7.09 6.99 -12.67
N ASP A 122 6.68 7.61 -13.78
CA ASP A 122 7.56 8.55 -14.53
C ASP A 122 7.58 9.97 -13.94
N LEU A 123 6.50 10.40 -13.29
CA LEU A 123 6.48 11.64 -12.49
C LEU A 123 7.13 11.48 -11.11
N THR A 124 7.31 10.24 -10.63
CA THR A 124 7.72 9.97 -9.24
C THR A 124 8.92 9.03 -9.07
N GLY A 125 9.49 8.50 -10.15
CA GLY A 125 10.71 7.69 -10.17
C GLY A 125 12.00 8.52 -10.24
N ALA A 126 11.90 9.85 -10.31
CA ALA A 126 13.06 10.72 -10.19
C ALA A 126 13.60 10.86 -8.75
N ASN A 127 12.86 10.34 -7.74
CA ASN A 127 13.11 10.59 -6.31
C ASN A 127 12.95 9.33 -5.42
N SER A 128 13.12 8.12 -5.95
CA SER A 128 13.15 6.91 -5.11
C SER A 128 14.50 6.21 -5.24
N ASP A 129 15.33 6.29 -4.20
CA ASP A 129 16.60 5.57 -4.05
C ASP A 129 16.41 4.04 -3.84
N HIS A 130 15.40 3.45 -4.46
CA HIS A 130 15.14 2.02 -4.42
C HIS A 130 14.84 1.52 -5.83
N ILE A 131 15.84 0.91 -6.45
CA ILE A 131 15.77 0.29 -7.77
C ILE A 131 15.34 -1.17 -7.64
N ASP A 132 14.26 -1.51 -8.35
CA ASP A 132 13.80 -2.86 -8.64
C ASP A 132 14.87 -3.67 -9.41
N VAL A 133 15.03 -4.95 -9.07
CA VAL A 133 15.92 -5.88 -9.77
C VAL A 133 15.41 -6.09 -11.19
N VAL A 134 16.25 -5.73 -12.17
CA VAL A 134 16.04 -6.01 -13.60
C VAL A 134 16.24 -7.50 -13.87
N GLU A 135 15.20 -8.19 -14.34
CA GLU A 135 15.29 -9.50 -14.98
C GLU A 135 16.05 -9.37 -16.30
N VAL A 136 17.22 -10.01 -16.38
CA VAL A 136 18.02 -10.12 -17.62
C VAL A 136 17.46 -11.31 -18.42
N ASP A 137 16.62 -11.04 -19.42
CA ASP A 137 16.22 -12.05 -20.42
C ASP A 137 17.11 -11.88 -21.67
N GLY A 138 17.89 -12.91 -21.97
CA GLY A 138 18.90 -12.93 -23.03
C GLY A 138 18.31 -12.92 -24.44
N ASP A 139 19.09 -12.34 -25.34
CA ASP A 139 18.83 -12.04 -26.74
C ASP A 139 18.37 -13.23 -27.61
N GLU A 140 17.72 -12.98 -28.73
CA GLU A 140 18.39 -12.86 -30.05
C GLU A 140 17.37 -12.90 -31.21
N TYR A 141 17.57 -11.99 -32.16
CA TYR A 141 16.77 -11.84 -33.37
C TYR A 141 16.97 -13.01 -34.33
N LEU A 142 15.90 -13.71 -34.73
CA LEU A 142 15.86 -14.41 -36.01
C LEU A 142 14.46 -14.35 -36.64
N LYS A 143 14.37 -13.59 -37.73
CA LYS A 143 13.22 -13.57 -38.66
C LYS A 143 13.12 -14.92 -39.36
N LYS A 144 11.92 -15.50 -39.40
CA LYS A 144 11.52 -16.38 -40.50
C LYS A 144 10.01 -16.31 -40.74
N ASP A 145 9.68 -15.87 -41.94
CA ASP A 145 8.37 -15.97 -42.57
C ASP A 145 7.95 -17.44 -42.74
N ILE A 146 6.62 -17.69 -42.72
CA ILE A 146 5.86 -18.47 -43.73
C ILE A 146 4.53 -19.00 -43.13
N SER A 147 3.44 -18.46 -43.70
CA SER A 147 2.17 -19.08 -44.11
C SER A 147 1.23 -19.78 -43.11
N THR A 148 0.01 -19.25 -43.03
CA THR A 148 -1.19 -19.91 -42.47
C THR A 148 -2.17 -20.26 -43.60
N PRO A 149 -2.76 -21.47 -43.63
CA PRO A 149 -4.01 -21.76 -44.36
C PRO A 149 -5.24 -21.83 -43.41
N PRO A 150 -6.47 -21.91 -43.94
CA PRO A 150 -7.65 -21.23 -43.38
C PRO A 150 -8.66 -22.09 -42.58
N SER A 151 -9.37 -21.39 -41.69
CA SER A 151 -10.78 -21.53 -41.22
C SER A 151 -11.38 -22.88 -40.76
N SER A 152 -12.04 -22.90 -39.59
CA SER A 152 -13.51 -22.67 -39.51
C SER A 152 -14.02 -22.58 -38.05
N ASP A 153 -14.90 -21.61 -37.81
CA ASP A 153 -16.06 -21.57 -36.92
C ASP A 153 -15.96 -21.97 -35.43
N GLN A 154 -16.13 -20.98 -34.54
CA GLN A 154 -17.33 -20.88 -33.68
C GLN A 154 -17.41 -19.53 -32.94
N GLN A 155 -18.63 -19.05 -32.79
CA GLN A 155 -19.03 -17.67 -32.51
C GLN A 155 -18.85 -17.26 -31.03
N SER A 156 -18.33 -16.05 -30.82
CA SER A 156 -18.37 -15.30 -29.55
C SER A 156 -18.66 -13.82 -29.85
N PRO A 157 -19.27 -13.04 -28.92
CA PRO A 157 -19.81 -11.72 -29.23
C PRO A 157 -18.72 -10.66 -29.50
N PRO A 158 -19.01 -9.60 -30.28
CA PRO A 158 -17.99 -8.69 -30.77
C PRO A 158 -17.61 -7.67 -29.70
N ARG A 159 -16.53 -7.93 -28.95
CA ARG A 159 -15.80 -6.89 -28.20
C ARG A 159 -14.30 -6.99 -28.46
N LYS A 160 -13.91 -6.76 -29.71
CA LYS A 160 -12.59 -6.25 -30.06
C LYS A 160 -12.80 -5.02 -30.92
N ARG A 161 -12.41 -3.84 -30.43
CA ARG A 161 -12.23 -2.66 -31.29
C ARG A 161 -11.29 -3.10 -32.40
N ALA A 162 -11.74 -2.94 -33.64
CA ALA A 162 -10.92 -3.21 -34.82
C ALA A 162 -9.59 -2.47 -34.66
N ARG A 163 -8.50 -3.21 -34.84
CA ARG A 163 -7.15 -2.66 -34.88
C ARG A 163 -7.09 -1.84 -36.17
N ILE A 164 -7.36 -0.53 -36.07
CA ILE A 164 -7.06 0.38 -37.18
C ILE A 164 -5.54 0.40 -37.27
N ILE A 165 -5.01 -0.37 -38.21
CA ILE A 165 -3.64 -0.25 -38.66
C ILE A 165 -3.64 1.08 -39.42
N ASN A 166 -3.24 2.17 -38.77
CA ASN A 166 -2.81 3.35 -39.50
C ASN A 166 -1.50 2.96 -40.20
N THR A 167 -1.64 2.45 -41.42
CA THR A 167 -0.54 2.29 -42.36
C THR A 167 -0.17 3.68 -42.86
N THR A 168 0.40 4.52 -42.00
CA THR A 168 1.12 5.71 -42.46
C THR A 168 2.52 5.27 -42.79
N SER A 169 2.71 5.05 -44.09
CA SER A 169 3.99 4.85 -44.76
C SER A 169 5.02 5.81 -44.19
N SER A 170 6.02 5.29 -43.49
CA SER A 170 7.23 6.01 -43.12
C SER A 170 8.08 6.21 -44.38
N THR A 171 7.69 7.16 -45.22
CA THR A 171 8.57 7.70 -46.25
C THR A 171 9.48 8.72 -45.60
N SER A 172 10.73 8.32 -45.39
CA SER A 172 11.87 9.18 -45.10
C SER A 172 12.13 10.07 -46.31
N THR A 173 11.47 11.22 -46.36
CA THR A 173 11.85 12.35 -47.21
C THR A 173 12.24 13.52 -46.32
N THR A 174 13.54 13.81 -46.30
CA THR A 174 14.15 15.07 -45.88
C THR A 174 13.50 16.21 -46.66
N SER A 175 12.51 16.87 -46.03
CA SER A 175 11.83 18.06 -46.53
C SER A 175 11.83 19.09 -45.40
N THR A 176 12.50 20.21 -45.64
CA THR A 176 12.75 21.34 -44.74
C THR A 176 11.57 22.29 -44.56
N ASN A 177 10.33 21.81 -44.72
CA ASN A 177 9.12 22.56 -44.36
C ASN A 177 8.33 21.78 -43.32
N ARG A 178 8.70 21.90 -42.04
CA ARG A 178 7.80 21.52 -40.95
C ARG A 178 6.68 22.55 -40.91
N GLU A 179 5.49 22.19 -41.39
CA GLU A 179 4.27 22.96 -41.12
C GLU A 179 4.18 23.22 -39.62
N SER A 180 3.99 24.48 -39.23
CA SER A 180 3.82 24.85 -37.82
C SER A 180 2.55 24.19 -37.29
N LEU A 181 2.71 23.25 -36.36
CA LEU A 181 1.57 22.63 -35.68
C LEU A 181 0.73 23.74 -35.04
N SER A 182 -0.57 23.77 -35.30
CA SER A 182 -1.48 24.71 -34.63
C SER A 182 -1.81 24.23 -33.21
N PHE A 183 -2.22 25.15 -32.33
CA PHE A 183 -2.64 24.76 -30.98
C PHE A 183 -3.83 23.80 -31.00
N ASP A 184 -4.85 24.05 -31.85
CA ASP A 184 -6.03 23.19 -31.95
C ASP A 184 -5.67 21.78 -32.43
N SER A 185 -4.73 21.68 -33.38
CA SER A 185 -4.23 20.39 -33.85
C SER A 185 -3.45 19.64 -32.76
N PHE A 186 -2.72 20.37 -31.91
CA PHE A 186 -2.04 19.82 -30.73
C PHE A 186 -3.03 19.40 -29.64
N ASP A 187 -4.02 20.22 -29.34
CA ASP A 187 -5.03 19.99 -28.31
C ASP A 187 -5.91 18.78 -28.63
N ALA A 188 -6.22 18.58 -29.91
CA ALA A 188 -6.94 17.41 -30.39
C ALA A 188 -6.12 16.10 -30.36
N LEU A 189 -4.81 16.15 -30.07
CA LEU A 189 -3.98 14.94 -30.01
C LEU A 189 -4.44 14.08 -28.82
N PRO A 190 -4.84 12.82 -29.06
CA PRO A 190 -5.32 11.99 -27.98
C PRO A 190 -4.16 11.57 -27.06
N ILE A 191 -4.27 11.92 -25.79
CA ILE A 191 -3.26 11.56 -24.77
C ILE A 191 -3.49 10.14 -24.25
N TYR A 192 -3.24 9.14 -25.10
CA TYR A 192 -3.15 7.73 -24.70
C TYR A 192 -1.72 7.36 -24.32
N ALA A 193 -1.51 6.29 -23.55
CA ALA A 193 -0.20 5.83 -23.09
C ALA A 193 0.89 5.72 -24.19
N ARG A 194 0.51 5.50 -25.46
CA ARG A 194 1.44 5.44 -26.61
C ARG A 194 1.72 6.80 -27.26
N GLY A 195 0.85 7.79 -27.10
CA GLY A 195 0.96 9.14 -27.67
C GLY A 195 1.53 10.19 -26.72
N VAL A 196 1.68 9.88 -25.42
CA VAL A 196 2.17 10.84 -24.42
C VAL A 196 3.56 11.39 -24.75
N SER A 197 4.49 10.55 -25.23
CA SER A 197 5.85 10.99 -25.55
C SER A 197 5.85 11.96 -26.73
N GLU A 198 4.98 11.73 -27.71
CA GLU A 198 4.78 12.62 -28.85
C GLU A 198 4.11 13.94 -28.42
N TRP A 199 3.09 13.87 -27.57
CA TRP A 199 2.43 15.03 -26.99
C TRP A 199 3.42 15.91 -26.20
N ASN A 200 4.27 15.32 -25.35
CA ASN A 200 5.30 16.06 -24.61
C ASN A 200 6.38 16.64 -25.51
N ARG A 201 6.76 15.93 -26.58
CA ARG A 201 7.70 16.46 -27.58
C ARG A 201 7.10 17.72 -28.22
N HIS A 202 5.84 17.68 -28.64
CA HIS A 202 5.15 18.85 -29.20
C HIS A 202 5.00 19.98 -28.19
N LEU A 203 4.63 19.68 -26.95
CA LEU A 203 4.55 20.67 -25.88
C LEU A 203 5.92 21.34 -25.63
N LYS A 204 7.01 20.55 -25.62
CA LYS A 204 8.37 21.06 -25.43
C LYS A 204 8.85 21.91 -26.61
N GLU A 205 8.56 21.50 -27.84
CA GLU A 205 8.98 22.21 -29.06
C GLU A 205 8.21 23.52 -29.30
N ASN A 206 7.05 23.73 -28.65
CA ASN A 206 6.17 24.87 -28.89
C ASN A 206 5.82 25.61 -27.58
N SER A 207 6.74 26.43 -27.07
CA SER A 207 6.55 27.17 -25.81
C SER A 207 5.32 28.10 -25.80
N GLY A 208 4.90 28.59 -26.97
CA GLY A 208 3.67 29.37 -27.13
C GLY A 208 2.38 28.62 -26.76
N PHE A 209 2.42 27.28 -26.68
CA PHE A 209 1.28 26.48 -26.23
C PHE A 209 1.12 26.46 -24.71
N TRP A 210 2.17 26.79 -23.94
CA TRP A 210 2.13 26.66 -22.49
C TRP A 210 1.11 27.62 -21.86
N VAL A 211 1.10 28.87 -22.30
CA VAL A 211 0.13 29.89 -21.84
C VAL A 211 -1.30 29.47 -22.19
N GLN A 212 -1.50 29.00 -23.43
CA GLN A 212 -2.80 28.55 -23.93
C GLN A 212 -3.31 27.34 -23.14
N LYS A 213 -2.45 26.35 -22.86
CA LYS A 213 -2.79 25.21 -22.01
C LYS A 213 -3.12 25.60 -20.58
N CYS A 214 -2.31 26.45 -19.96
CA CYS A 214 -2.60 26.92 -18.60
C CYS A 214 -3.96 27.65 -18.55
N SER A 215 -4.25 28.49 -19.55
CA SER A 215 -5.53 29.21 -19.65
C SER A 215 -6.73 28.26 -19.88
N GLN A 216 -6.58 27.25 -20.74
CA GLN A 216 -7.60 26.23 -20.98
C GLN A 216 -7.91 25.43 -19.72
N TRP A 217 -6.87 24.97 -19.01
CA TRP A 217 -7.02 24.23 -17.75
C TRP A 217 -7.68 25.08 -16.66
N VAL A 218 -7.25 26.33 -16.51
CA VAL A 218 -7.87 27.30 -15.58
C VAL A 218 -9.35 27.48 -15.87
N THR A 219 -9.71 27.69 -17.13
CA THR A 219 -11.10 27.93 -17.56
C THR A 219 -11.97 26.75 -17.14
N GLN A 220 -11.58 25.54 -17.51
CA GLN A 220 -12.35 24.32 -17.19
C GLN A 220 -12.41 24.04 -15.68
N LEU A 221 -11.32 24.28 -14.94
CA LEU A 221 -11.31 24.11 -13.48
C LEU A 221 -12.20 25.14 -12.78
N ASN A 222 -12.21 26.39 -13.24
CA ASN A 222 -12.97 27.47 -12.60
C ASN A 222 -14.45 27.42 -12.95
N GLU A 223 -14.81 27.05 -14.17
CA GLU A 223 -16.20 26.76 -14.55
C GLU A 223 -16.78 25.68 -13.63
N ALA A 224 -16.09 24.55 -13.49
CA ALA A 224 -16.52 23.49 -12.58
C ALA A 224 -16.52 23.96 -11.11
N TYR A 225 -15.50 24.72 -10.67
CA TYR A 225 -15.43 25.20 -9.29
C TYR A 225 -16.60 26.14 -8.95
N SER A 226 -17.08 26.94 -9.91
CA SER A 226 -18.21 27.85 -9.69
C SER A 226 -19.51 27.13 -9.34
N GLU A 227 -19.67 25.90 -9.82
CA GLU A 227 -20.87 25.06 -9.65
C GLU A 227 -20.75 24.05 -8.49
N ARG A 228 -19.66 24.10 -7.70
CA ARG A 228 -19.33 23.08 -6.68
C ARG A 228 -20.38 22.90 -5.56
N GLU A 229 -21.16 23.94 -5.30
CA GLU A 229 -22.22 23.96 -4.28
C GLU A 229 -23.62 23.71 -4.88
N ASN A 230 -23.74 23.71 -6.21
CA ASN A 230 -25.02 23.58 -6.91
C ASN A 230 -25.54 22.13 -6.88
N GLN A 231 -26.61 21.90 -6.14
CA GLN A 231 -27.24 20.58 -6.02
C GLN A 231 -28.31 20.33 -7.10
N ASP A 232 -28.72 21.37 -7.84
CA ASP A 232 -29.80 21.32 -8.82
C ASP A 232 -29.30 21.05 -10.25
N LEU A 233 -28.00 20.77 -10.42
CA LEU A 233 -27.42 20.40 -11.70
C LEU A 233 -28.09 19.15 -12.26
N ASN A 234 -28.50 19.22 -13.52
CA ASN A 234 -29.01 18.04 -14.19
C ASN A 234 -27.88 16.99 -14.42
N PRO A 235 -28.20 15.70 -14.57
CA PRO A 235 -27.19 14.65 -14.69
C PRO A 235 -26.20 14.83 -15.85
N ILE A 236 -26.62 15.44 -16.96
CA ILE A 236 -25.78 15.67 -18.13
C ILE A 236 -24.75 16.77 -17.84
N GLN A 237 -25.19 17.89 -17.26
CA GLN A 237 -24.31 18.98 -16.83
C GLN A 237 -23.31 18.50 -15.78
N ALA A 238 -23.78 17.75 -14.78
CA ALA A 238 -22.92 17.19 -13.75
C ALA A 238 -21.86 16.24 -14.32
N ASP A 239 -22.22 15.36 -15.26
CA ASP A 239 -21.22 14.49 -15.91
C ASP A 239 -20.26 15.28 -16.80
N GLN A 240 -20.73 16.31 -17.51
CA GLN A 240 -19.87 17.17 -18.32
C GLN A 240 -18.82 17.89 -17.46
N LEU A 241 -19.23 18.53 -16.35
CA LEU A 241 -18.31 19.15 -15.40
C LEU A 241 -17.32 18.14 -14.82
N TYR A 242 -17.80 16.94 -14.45
CA TYR A 242 -16.95 15.84 -14.00
C TYR A 242 -15.88 15.46 -15.04
N GLN A 243 -16.29 15.21 -16.29
CA GLN A 243 -15.37 14.80 -17.35
C GLN A 243 -14.36 15.90 -17.68
N ASN A 244 -14.79 17.17 -17.70
CA ASN A 244 -13.90 18.30 -17.93
C ASN A 244 -12.79 18.35 -16.87
N THR A 245 -13.15 18.32 -15.58
CA THR A 245 -12.15 18.31 -14.50
C THR A 245 -11.24 17.08 -14.58
N VAL A 246 -11.79 15.90 -14.89
CA VAL A 246 -10.98 14.68 -15.06
C VAL A 246 -10.03 14.77 -16.25
N ASN A 247 -10.45 15.40 -17.34
CA ASN A 247 -9.59 15.61 -18.51
C ASN A 247 -8.44 16.56 -18.18
N VAL A 248 -8.70 17.71 -17.54
CA VAL A 248 -7.63 18.59 -17.04
C VAL A 248 -6.64 17.81 -16.18
N LEU A 249 -7.15 17.05 -15.21
CA LEU A 249 -6.32 16.22 -14.33
C LEU A 249 -5.49 15.18 -15.10
N ARG A 250 -6.04 14.59 -16.16
CA ARG A 250 -5.30 13.67 -17.04
C ARG A 250 -4.19 14.40 -17.76
N GLU A 251 -4.45 15.56 -18.38
CA GLU A 251 -3.43 16.30 -19.13
C GLU A 251 -2.29 16.80 -18.23
N LEU A 252 -2.64 17.39 -17.09
CA LEU A 252 -1.70 17.87 -16.09
C LEU A 252 -0.70 16.78 -15.66
N ARG A 253 -1.18 15.54 -15.46
CA ARG A 253 -0.34 14.39 -15.11
C ARG A 253 0.57 13.90 -16.25
N GLN A 254 0.33 14.33 -17.48
CA GLN A 254 1.08 13.84 -18.63
C GLN A 254 2.25 14.76 -18.97
N VAL A 255 2.33 15.96 -18.36
CA VAL A 255 3.49 16.85 -18.48
C VAL A 255 4.71 16.17 -17.85
N GLN A 256 5.69 15.78 -18.66
CA GLN A 256 6.87 15.05 -18.24
C GLN A 256 7.94 15.95 -17.60
N LYS A 257 8.85 15.32 -16.85
CA LYS A 257 10.03 15.98 -16.24
C LYS A 257 10.84 16.81 -17.22
N SER A 258 10.95 16.33 -18.46
CA SER A 258 11.63 17.01 -19.56
C SER A 258 11.00 18.36 -19.97
N VAL A 259 9.76 18.64 -19.54
CA VAL A 259 9.03 19.90 -19.75
C VAL A 259 8.95 20.68 -18.46
N TYR A 260 8.44 20.11 -17.37
CA TYR A 260 8.16 20.90 -16.17
C TYR A 260 9.40 21.39 -15.42
N GLN A 261 10.58 20.83 -15.69
CA GLN A 261 11.85 21.33 -15.15
C GLN A 261 12.43 22.50 -15.95
N ILE A 262 11.83 22.87 -17.09
CA ILE A 262 12.24 24.01 -17.87
C ILE A 262 11.89 25.30 -17.09
N PRO A 263 12.85 26.20 -16.81
CA PRO A 263 12.59 27.42 -16.04
C PRO A 263 11.46 28.27 -16.62
N GLU A 264 11.39 28.40 -17.94
CA GLU A 264 10.37 29.17 -18.65
C GLU A 264 8.98 28.56 -18.53
N TRP A 265 8.88 27.22 -18.44
CA TRP A 265 7.61 26.54 -18.12
C TRP A 265 7.15 26.91 -16.72
N ILE A 266 8.05 26.82 -15.73
CA ILE A 266 7.73 27.18 -14.33
C ILE A 266 7.28 28.64 -14.25
N GLN A 267 7.97 29.56 -14.91
CA GLN A 267 7.59 30.98 -14.97
C GLN A 267 6.22 31.17 -15.65
N THR A 268 5.93 30.40 -16.70
CA THR A 268 4.61 30.44 -17.35
C THR A 268 3.51 29.96 -16.41
N VAL A 269 3.74 28.88 -15.66
CA VAL A 269 2.79 28.38 -14.67
C VAL A 269 2.59 29.39 -13.53
N LYS A 270 3.67 30.00 -13.01
CA LYS A 270 3.61 31.07 -11.99
C LYS A 270 2.85 32.31 -12.47
N ALA A 271 3.09 32.73 -13.71
CA ALA A 271 2.40 33.87 -14.32
C ALA A 271 0.91 33.59 -14.64
N SER A 272 0.51 32.31 -14.63
CA SER A 272 -0.88 31.91 -14.84
C SER A 272 -1.67 31.86 -13.52
N THR A 273 -3.00 31.80 -13.61
CA THR A 273 -3.87 31.57 -12.44
C THR A 273 -4.13 30.08 -12.14
N LEU A 274 -3.39 29.17 -12.79
CA LEU A 274 -3.49 27.74 -12.57
C LEU A 274 -3.17 27.33 -11.12
N PRO A 275 -2.08 27.82 -10.49
CA PRO A 275 -1.79 27.48 -9.10
C PRO A 275 -2.91 27.89 -8.15
N GLN A 276 -3.49 29.08 -8.35
CA GLN A 276 -4.61 29.58 -7.56
C GLN A 276 -5.87 28.71 -7.72
N SER A 277 -6.18 28.31 -8.95
CA SER A 277 -7.32 27.44 -9.26
C SER A 277 -7.15 26.08 -8.59
N ILE A 278 -5.94 25.50 -8.64
CA ILE A 278 -5.61 24.24 -7.95
C ILE A 278 -5.70 24.40 -6.44
N HIS A 279 -5.19 25.51 -5.88
CA HIS A 279 -5.28 25.79 -4.46
C HIS A 279 -6.73 25.79 -3.96
N TRP A 280 -7.65 26.41 -4.71
CA TRP A 280 -9.09 26.39 -4.39
C TRP A 280 -9.65 24.97 -4.30
N TRP A 281 -9.32 24.10 -5.26
CA TRP A 281 -9.73 22.69 -5.26
C TRP A 281 -9.09 21.87 -4.13
N SER A 282 -7.93 22.30 -3.63
CA SER A 282 -7.20 21.64 -2.55
C SER A 282 -7.65 22.06 -1.15
N ASP A 283 -8.61 22.98 -1.03
CA ASP A 283 -9.19 23.45 0.23
C ASP A 283 -9.86 22.31 1.02
N PRO A 284 -9.45 22.03 2.28
CA PRO A 284 -10.04 20.97 3.09
C PRO A 284 -11.52 21.21 3.41
N ARG A 285 -11.99 22.46 3.40
CA ARG A 285 -13.42 22.79 3.59
C ARG A 285 -14.29 22.13 2.54
N GLY A 286 -13.76 21.90 1.34
CA GLY A 286 -14.53 21.37 0.23
C GLY A 286 -15.20 20.03 0.51
N LEU A 287 -14.58 19.18 1.33
CA LEU A 287 -15.16 17.88 1.69
C LEU A 287 -16.46 18.01 2.50
N ALA A 288 -16.57 19.07 3.32
CA ALA A 288 -17.77 19.35 4.11
C ALA A 288 -18.78 20.22 3.36
N LEU A 289 -18.31 21.23 2.63
CA LEU A 289 -19.13 22.32 2.10
C LEU A 289 -19.61 22.11 0.66
N TRP A 290 -18.85 21.41 -0.19
CA TRP A 290 -19.21 21.28 -1.60
C TRP A 290 -20.17 20.11 -1.81
N LYS A 291 -21.43 20.43 -2.15
CA LYS A 291 -22.53 19.46 -2.18
C LYS A 291 -22.89 18.93 -3.57
N ALA A 292 -22.36 19.52 -4.64
CA ALA A 292 -22.67 19.08 -6.01
C ALA A 292 -22.28 17.61 -6.25
N THR A 293 -23.13 16.88 -6.97
CA THR A 293 -22.95 15.42 -7.22
C THR A 293 -21.64 15.10 -7.94
N PHE A 294 -21.25 15.92 -8.92
CA PHE A 294 -19.99 15.73 -9.65
C PHE A 294 -18.76 15.95 -8.74
N VAL A 295 -18.84 16.88 -7.79
CA VAL A 295 -17.75 17.16 -6.83
C VAL A 295 -17.59 16.03 -5.83
N LYS A 296 -18.68 15.50 -5.28
CA LYS A 296 -18.65 14.30 -4.43
C LYS A 296 -17.95 13.14 -5.16
N ARG A 297 -18.26 12.95 -6.45
CA ARG A 297 -17.61 11.95 -7.31
C ARG A 297 -16.12 12.25 -7.53
N LEU A 298 -15.72 13.51 -7.70
CA LEU A 298 -14.31 13.92 -7.83
C LEU A 298 -13.52 13.66 -6.54
N PHE A 299 -14.07 13.95 -5.36
CA PHE A 299 -13.45 13.59 -4.10
C PHE A 299 -13.31 12.07 -3.95
N CYS A 300 -14.41 11.35 -4.11
CA CYS A 300 -14.47 9.91 -3.88
C CYS A 300 -13.58 9.13 -4.86
N LYS A 301 -13.66 9.42 -6.17
CA LYS A 301 -13.01 8.61 -7.21
C LYS A 301 -11.65 9.16 -7.67
N ASN A 302 -11.40 10.45 -7.49
CA ASN A 302 -10.24 11.12 -8.05
C ASN A 302 -9.35 11.81 -7.01
N ARG A 303 -9.77 11.89 -5.74
CA ARG A 303 -9.04 12.61 -4.67
C ARG A 303 -8.59 13.98 -5.17
N ILE A 304 -9.55 14.72 -5.72
CA ILE A 304 -9.26 15.92 -6.51
C ILE A 304 -8.44 16.94 -5.70
N SER A 305 -8.74 17.06 -4.41
CA SER A 305 -8.03 17.94 -3.47
C SER A 305 -6.55 17.64 -3.35
N GLU A 306 -6.17 16.37 -3.22
CA GLU A 306 -4.78 15.99 -3.07
C GLU A 306 -4.09 15.84 -4.41
N THR A 307 -4.80 15.37 -5.44
CA THR A 307 -4.13 14.99 -6.67
C THR A 307 -3.73 16.15 -7.55
N LEU A 308 -4.50 17.24 -7.58
CA LEU A 308 -4.08 18.46 -8.26
C LEU A 308 -2.87 19.08 -7.55
N SER A 309 -2.91 19.15 -6.20
CA SER A 309 -1.76 19.59 -5.39
C SER A 309 -0.53 18.70 -5.60
N LEU A 310 -0.70 17.37 -5.75
CA LEU A 310 0.38 16.44 -6.03
C LEU A 310 1.06 16.70 -7.37
N VAL A 311 0.30 17.04 -8.41
CA VAL A 311 0.90 17.44 -9.70
C VAL A 311 1.75 18.69 -9.50
N MET A 312 1.21 19.73 -8.87
CA MET A 312 1.94 20.98 -8.64
C MET A 312 3.21 20.74 -7.83
N HIS A 313 3.11 20.01 -6.72
CA HIS A 313 4.24 19.61 -5.90
C HIS A 313 5.33 18.83 -6.67
N SER A 314 4.93 18.01 -7.65
CA SER A 314 5.88 17.26 -8.48
C SER A 314 6.69 18.15 -9.42
N TRP A 315 6.13 19.29 -9.84
CA TRP A 315 6.79 20.26 -10.72
C TRP A 315 7.76 21.18 -9.98
N ILE A 316 7.70 21.23 -8.65
CA ILE A 316 8.61 22.05 -7.84
C ILE A 316 9.99 21.38 -7.78
N PRO A 317 11.09 22.14 -8.01
CA PRO A 317 12.46 21.64 -7.87
C PRO A 317 12.73 21.01 -6.50
N ILE A 318 13.49 19.91 -6.49
CA ILE A 318 13.82 19.17 -5.27
C ILE A 318 14.56 20.05 -4.26
N ALA A 319 15.51 20.87 -4.75
CA ALA A 319 16.28 21.79 -3.93
C ALA A 319 15.42 22.80 -3.15
N ILE A 320 14.21 23.10 -3.62
CA ILE A 320 13.27 23.98 -2.92
C ILE A 320 12.50 23.16 -1.88
N LYS A 321 11.98 22.00 -2.27
CA LYS A 321 11.25 21.11 -1.35
C LYS A 321 12.09 20.66 -0.16
N SER A 322 13.40 20.45 -0.35
CA SER A 322 14.31 20.08 0.74
C SER A 322 14.49 21.17 1.80
N THR A 323 14.07 22.41 1.52
CA THR A 323 14.09 23.51 2.50
C THR A 323 12.79 23.62 3.29
N TRP A 324 11.76 22.86 2.92
CA TRP A 324 10.45 22.98 3.55
C TRP A 324 10.39 22.15 4.82
N GLU A 325 10.11 22.83 5.92
CA GLU A 325 9.72 22.17 7.16
C GLU A 325 8.29 21.65 7.02
N GLU A 326 8.07 20.40 7.43
CA GLU A 326 6.71 19.88 7.54
C GLU A 326 5.90 20.83 8.43
N SER A 327 4.77 21.34 7.92
CA SER A 327 3.87 22.05 8.82
C SER A 327 3.45 21.05 9.90
N THR A 328 3.74 21.35 11.17
CA THR A 328 3.38 20.48 12.29
C THR A 328 1.89 20.54 12.53
N GLY A 329 1.13 19.98 11.60
CA GLY A 329 -0.26 19.58 11.74
C GLY A 329 -1.17 20.58 12.47
N ASP A 330 -1.15 21.85 12.08
CA ASP A 330 -2.08 22.81 12.67
C ASP A 330 -3.52 22.31 12.50
N TYR A 331 -4.24 22.25 13.61
CA TYR A 331 -5.69 22.14 13.58
C TYR A 331 -6.25 23.29 12.76
N PRO A 332 -7.36 23.07 12.04
CA PRO A 332 -7.93 24.13 11.23
C PRO A 332 -8.23 25.36 12.10
N VAL A 333 -7.91 26.55 11.59
CA VAL A 333 -8.37 27.80 12.18
C VAL A 333 -9.84 27.92 11.81
N LEU A 334 -10.71 27.47 12.72
CA LEU A 334 -12.15 27.48 12.54
C LEU A 334 -12.72 28.85 12.92
N GLN A 335 -13.70 29.34 12.16
CA GLN A 335 -14.37 30.59 12.51
C GLN A 335 -15.24 30.39 13.74
N THR A 336 -15.26 31.39 14.63
CA THR A 336 -16.02 31.31 15.88
C THR A 336 -16.69 32.64 16.17
N HIS A 337 -17.98 32.59 16.49
CA HIS A 337 -18.75 33.73 16.95
C HIS A 337 -19.34 33.43 18.33
N SER A 338 -19.46 34.45 19.18
CA SER A 338 -20.01 34.30 20.53
C SER A 338 -21.50 33.96 20.57
N THR A 339 -22.22 34.22 19.46
CA THR A 339 -23.65 33.96 19.29
C THR A 339 -23.97 32.55 18.82
N TRP A 340 -22.96 31.79 18.39
CA TRP A 340 -23.11 30.43 17.85
C TRP A 340 -23.32 29.39 18.95
N GLU A 341 -24.08 28.33 18.64
CA GLU A 341 -24.31 27.21 19.57
C GLU A 341 -22.97 26.53 19.87
N LYS A 342 -22.70 26.19 21.13
CA LYS A 342 -21.42 25.60 21.52
C LYS A 342 -21.43 24.08 21.38
N VAL A 343 -20.35 23.53 20.82
CA VAL A 343 -20.03 22.10 20.91
C VAL A 343 -18.82 21.94 21.81
N SER A 344 -19.08 21.82 23.11
CA SER A 344 -18.08 21.69 24.16
C SER A 344 -18.05 20.30 24.80
N THR A 345 -19.12 19.51 24.61
CA THR A 345 -19.27 18.16 25.15
C THR A 345 -19.55 17.15 24.04
N GLY A 346 -19.28 15.87 24.32
CA GLY A 346 -19.65 14.80 23.39
C GLY A 346 -21.15 14.70 23.15
N LYS A 347 -21.97 15.05 24.14
CA LYS A 347 -23.44 15.07 24.03
C LYS A 347 -23.95 16.12 23.05
N GLU A 348 -23.39 17.33 23.09
CA GLU A 348 -23.72 18.41 22.16
C GLU A 348 -23.34 18.04 20.73
N LEU A 349 -22.16 17.45 20.55
CA LEU A 349 -21.71 16.97 19.24
C LEU A 349 -22.68 15.95 18.64
N ILE A 350 -23.07 14.93 19.40
CA ILE A 350 -24.00 13.91 18.91
C ILE A 350 -25.37 14.51 18.58
N ARG A 351 -25.87 15.47 19.38
CA ARG A 351 -27.10 16.20 19.06
C ARG A 351 -27.01 17.00 17.77
N ALA A 352 -25.87 17.65 17.53
CA ALA A 352 -25.63 18.37 16.28
C ALA A 352 -25.67 17.41 15.07
N LEU A 353 -25.06 16.23 15.18
CA LEU A 353 -25.10 15.20 14.12
C LEU A 353 -26.50 14.62 13.89
N ILE A 354 -27.30 14.44 14.95
CA ILE A 354 -28.70 14.00 14.81
C ILE A 354 -29.52 15.07 14.08
N LYS A 355 -29.30 16.35 14.41
CA LYS A 355 -29.97 17.49 13.77
C LYS A 355 -29.54 17.66 12.30
N PHE A 356 -28.29 17.35 11.98
CA PHE A 356 -27.71 17.49 10.64
C PHE A 356 -26.90 16.24 10.23
N PRO A 357 -27.58 15.14 9.84
CA PRO A 357 -26.90 13.88 9.49
C PRO A 357 -25.94 14.00 8.28
N ASP A 358 -26.20 14.93 7.38
CA ASP A 358 -25.42 15.20 6.16
C ASP A 358 -24.04 15.85 6.43
N MET A 359 -23.75 16.19 7.69
CA MET A 359 -22.43 16.63 8.13
C MET A 359 -21.36 15.56 7.97
N ILE A 360 -21.73 14.26 8.01
CA ILE A 360 -20.83 13.15 7.72
C ILE A 360 -20.75 13.00 6.20
N PRO A 361 -19.62 13.32 5.54
CA PRO A 361 -19.54 13.39 4.08
C PRO A 361 -19.36 12.01 3.43
N ARG A 362 -20.26 11.07 3.72
CA ARG A 362 -20.17 9.65 3.34
C ARG A 362 -20.04 9.44 1.82
N ASP A 363 -20.81 10.15 1.01
CA ASP A 363 -20.78 10.03 -0.46
C ASP A 363 -19.47 10.51 -1.09
N ALA A 364 -18.82 11.51 -0.48
CA ALA A 364 -17.56 12.09 -0.97
C ALA A 364 -16.34 11.40 -0.36
N TYR A 365 -16.48 10.89 0.87
CA TYR A 365 -15.45 10.22 1.63
C TYR A 365 -16.05 9.09 2.49
N PRO A 366 -16.17 7.86 1.96
CA PRO A 366 -16.82 6.74 2.65
C PRO A 366 -16.23 6.41 4.01
N SER A 367 -14.91 6.57 4.21
CA SER A 367 -14.25 6.37 5.51
C SER A 367 -14.74 7.30 6.63
N SER A 368 -15.48 8.37 6.32
CA SER A 368 -16.06 9.28 7.33
C SER A 368 -17.03 8.57 8.30
N VAL A 369 -17.60 7.43 7.92
CA VAL A 369 -18.43 6.59 8.80
C VAL A 369 -17.66 6.02 9.99
N TYR A 370 -16.32 5.95 9.91
CA TYR A 370 -15.46 5.43 10.98
C TYR A 370 -15.04 6.49 11.99
N SER A 371 -15.54 7.73 11.89
CA SER A 371 -15.08 8.90 12.65
C SER A 371 -15.07 8.71 14.17
N PHE A 372 -15.91 7.82 14.71
CA PHE A 372 -15.99 7.55 16.14
C PHE A 372 -15.32 6.26 16.61
N LEU A 373 -14.76 5.44 15.70
CA LEU A 373 -14.18 4.13 16.05
C LEU A 373 -13.01 4.23 17.04
N ASN A 374 -12.16 5.24 16.90
CA ASN A 374 -11.08 5.55 17.84
C ASN A 374 -10.77 7.06 17.85
N LEU A 375 -9.94 7.50 18.80
CA LEU A 375 -9.56 8.90 18.94
C LEU A 375 -8.87 9.46 17.69
N HIS A 376 -8.08 8.64 17.01
CA HIS A 376 -7.34 9.07 15.84
C HIS A 376 -8.26 9.33 14.63
N ASN A 377 -9.27 8.49 14.41
CA ASN A 377 -10.32 8.72 13.41
C ASN A 377 -11.12 9.98 13.74
N PHE A 378 -11.35 10.23 15.04
CA PHE A 378 -12.08 11.42 15.49
C PHE A 378 -11.30 12.72 15.26
N GLN A 379 -10.02 12.75 15.65
CA GLN A 379 -9.13 13.88 15.38
C GLN A 379 -8.95 14.13 13.89
N PHE A 380 -8.85 13.06 13.09
CA PHE A 380 -8.84 13.16 11.63
C PHE A 380 -10.13 13.82 11.12
N ALA A 381 -11.30 13.36 11.59
CA ALA A 381 -12.58 13.94 11.19
C ALA A 381 -12.63 15.45 11.49
N ILE A 382 -12.24 15.87 12.69
CA ILE A 382 -12.17 17.29 13.08
C ILE A 382 -11.30 18.09 12.11
N LYS A 383 -10.08 17.60 11.83
CA LYS A 383 -9.11 18.30 11.00
C LYS A 383 -9.56 18.48 9.54
N TYR A 384 -10.28 17.51 9.01
CA TYR A 384 -10.53 17.44 7.56
C TYR A 384 -11.96 17.76 7.15
N TRP A 385 -12.97 17.59 8.00
CA TRP A 385 -14.36 17.88 7.60
C TRP A 385 -15.30 18.24 8.74
N LEU A 386 -15.23 17.59 9.91
CA LEU A 386 -16.20 17.76 10.99
C LEU A 386 -16.18 19.18 11.56
N GLY A 387 -14.99 19.76 11.76
CA GLY A 387 -14.86 21.14 12.23
C GLY A 387 -15.53 22.14 11.28
N TYR A 388 -15.32 21.98 9.97
CA TYR A 388 -15.90 22.84 8.95
C TYR A 388 -17.41 22.61 8.75
N ALA A 389 -17.87 21.37 8.87
CA ALA A 389 -19.29 21.07 8.83
C ALA A 389 -20.02 21.74 9.99
N LEU A 390 -19.43 21.71 11.19
CA LEU A 390 -19.97 22.40 12.38
C LEU A 390 -19.99 23.92 12.20
N GLU A 391 -18.93 24.49 11.64
CA GLU A 391 -18.87 25.92 11.27
C GLU A 391 -19.99 26.32 10.30
N ASP A 392 -20.23 25.54 9.25
CA ASP A 392 -21.33 25.75 8.28
C ASP A 392 -22.71 25.78 8.94
N LYS A 393 -22.89 25.00 10.01
CA LYS A 393 -24.11 24.95 10.81
C LYS A 393 -24.11 25.94 11.98
N GLN A 394 -23.20 26.91 11.99
CA GLN A 394 -23.07 27.97 13.00
C GLN A 394 -22.86 27.41 14.42
N TYR A 395 -22.04 26.37 14.55
CA TYR A 395 -21.56 25.90 15.84
C TYR A 395 -20.16 26.44 16.15
N ASN A 396 -19.94 26.81 17.40
CA ASN A 396 -18.63 27.18 17.90
C ASN A 396 -17.81 25.91 18.19
N THR A 397 -16.69 25.77 17.49
CA THR A 397 -15.80 24.61 17.47
C THR A 397 -14.43 24.87 18.11
N THR A 398 -14.23 25.98 18.82
CA THR A 398 -12.92 26.31 19.45
C THR A 398 -12.40 25.17 20.33
N PHE A 399 -13.29 24.41 20.97
CA PHE A 399 -12.93 23.28 21.83
C PHE A 399 -12.34 22.08 21.06
N LEU A 400 -12.61 21.97 19.76
CA LEU A 400 -12.14 20.87 18.92
C LEU A 400 -10.71 21.09 18.37
N THR A 401 -10.17 22.30 18.50
CA THR A 401 -8.79 22.61 18.04
C THR A 401 -7.72 22.13 19.01
N ASN A 402 -8.10 21.66 20.22
CA ASN A 402 -7.18 21.11 21.22
C ASN A 402 -7.25 19.57 21.25
N PRO A 403 -6.14 18.85 20.98
CA PRO A 403 -6.06 17.39 21.07
C PRO A 403 -6.54 16.78 22.39
N GLU A 404 -6.29 17.44 23.52
CA GLU A 404 -6.68 16.95 24.85
C GLU A 404 -8.19 16.98 25.03
N THR A 405 -8.82 18.05 24.55
CA THR A 405 -10.28 18.22 24.61
C THR A 405 -10.97 17.22 23.67
N ASN A 406 -10.35 16.90 22.53
CA ASN A 406 -10.85 15.88 21.60
C ASN A 406 -10.99 14.50 22.27
N GLN A 407 -10.08 14.12 23.17
CA GLN A 407 -10.18 12.85 23.89
C GLN A 407 -11.38 12.82 24.84
N ILE A 408 -11.67 13.92 25.52
CA ILE A 408 -12.80 14.04 26.45
C ILE A 408 -14.11 13.97 25.65
N ILE A 409 -14.24 14.78 24.60
CA ILE A 409 -15.43 14.83 23.75
C ILE A 409 -15.69 13.47 23.10
N HIS A 410 -14.66 12.80 22.57
CA HIS A 410 -14.80 11.46 21.98
C HIS A 410 -15.36 10.45 22.97
N ARG A 411 -14.82 10.42 24.21
CA ARG A 411 -15.27 9.51 25.26
C ARG A 411 -16.71 9.79 25.67
N GLU A 412 -17.07 11.05 25.86
CA GLU A 412 -18.43 11.48 26.20
C GLU A 412 -19.42 11.15 25.08
N ALA A 413 -19.03 11.35 23.83
CA ALA A 413 -19.85 11.04 22.67
C ALA A 413 -20.18 9.54 22.65
N LEU A 414 -19.18 8.66 22.80
CA LEU A 414 -19.40 7.21 22.86
C LEU A 414 -20.28 6.78 24.05
N LYS A 415 -20.21 7.49 25.18
CA LYS A 415 -21.10 7.23 26.32
C LYS A 415 -22.54 7.61 25.97
N TYR A 416 -22.74 8.82 25.46
CA TYR A 416 -24.07 9.33 25.10
C TYR A 416 -24.70 8.55 23.95
N LEU A 417 -23.92 8.06 22.99
CA LEU A 417 -24.39 7.18 21.91
C LEU A 417 -25.13 5.93 22.44
N ARG A 418 -24.62 5.31 23.52
CA ARG A 418 -25.29 4.16 24.15
C ARG A 418 -26.63 4.54 24.76
N GLU A 419 -26.71 5.72 25.36
CA GLU A 419 -27.93 6.22 26.00
C GLU A 419 -29.00 6.51 24.94
N ILE A 420 -28.65 7.20 23.84
CA ILE A 420 -29.65 7.59 22.83
C ILE A 420 -30.19 6.41 22.01
N LEU A 421 -29.36 5.43 21.66
CA LEU A 421 -29.79 4.29 20.83
C LEU A 421 -30.79 3.38 21.55
N GLN A 422 -30.88 3.48 22.88
CA GLN A 422 -31.85 2.77 23.69
C GLN A 422 -33.18 3.51 23.86
N HIS A 423 -33.22 4.83 23.68
CA HIS A 423 -34.34 5.67 24.14
C HIS A 423 -34.91 6.62 23.09
N GLN A 424 -34.25 6.81 21.94
CA GLN A 424 -34.65 7.78 20.93
C GLN A 424 -35.02 7.10 19.61
N GLU A 425 -36.24 7.34 19.13
CA GLU A 425 -36.76 6.74 17.90
C GLU A 425 -36.49 7.59 16.65
N ASP A 426 -36.28 8.90 16.80
CA ASP A 426 -36.08 9.86 15.72
C ASP A 426 -34.58 10.12 15.45
N ILE A 427 -33.93 9.14 14.82
CA ILE A 427 -32.55 9.23 14.34
C ILE A 427 -32.55 8.81 12.87
N ASP A 428 -31.90 9.59 12.01
CA ASP A 428 -31.69 9.26 10.60
C ASP A 428 -31.17 7.82 10.42
N ALA A 429 -31.68 7.13 9.39
CA ALA A 429 -31.42 5.71 9.18
C ALA A 429 -29.92 5.40 9.02
N PHE A 430 -29.19 6.21 8.25
CA PHE A 430 -27.75 6.00 8.03
C PHE A 430 -26.96 6.32 9.30
N LEU A 431 -27.32 7.41 9.99
CA LEU A 431 -26.66 7.79 11.24
C LEU A 431 -26.87 6.73 12.34
N LYS A 432 -28.08 6.15 12.42
CA LYS A 432 -28.40 5.06 13.34
C LYS A 432 -27.51 3.84 13.08
N VAL A 433 -27.32 3.45 11.81
CA VAL A 433 -26.41 2.35 11.45
C VAL A 433 -24.97 2.68 11.86
N ILE A 434 -24.47 3.87 11.56
CA ILE A 434 -23.11 4.31 11.91
C ILE A 434 -22.88 4.24 13.43
N PHE A 435 -23.82 4.78 14.22
CA PHE A 435 -23.72 4.78 15.67
C PHE A 435 -23.79 3.37 16.26
N GLN A 436 -24.72 2.53 15.78
CA GLN A 436 -24.85 1.14 16.25
C GLN A 436 -23.57 0.35 15.97
N ARG A 437 -23.09 0.38 14.72
CA ARG A 437 -21.88 -0.35 14.32
C ARG A 437 -20.62 0.17 15.02
N THR A 438 -20.55 1.46 15.34
CA THR A 438 -19.47 2.02 16.18
C THR A 438 -19.43 1.39 17.57
N LEU A 439 -20.60 1.20 18.20
CA LEU A 439 -20.68 0.56 19.51
C LEU A 439 -20.36 -0.93 19.43
N ASP A 440 -20.88 -1.62 18.42
CA ASP A 440 -20.64 -3.05 18.20
C ASP A 440 -19.15 -3.33 17.96
N PHE A 441 -18.48 -2.52 17.14
CA PHE A 441 -17.04 -2.55 16.94
C PHE A 441 -16.26 -2.46 18.27
N SER A 442 -16.66 -1.52 19.14
CA SER A 442 -16.02 -1.34 20.46
C SER A 442 -16.24 -2.55 21.38
N GLN A 443 -17.39 -3.21 21.30
CA GLN A 443 -17.68 -4.42 22.06
C GLN A 443 -16.88 -5.62 21.54
N LEU A 444 -16.86 -5.81 20.22
CA LEU A 444 -16.12 -6.88 19.54
C LEU A 444 -14.62 -6.78 19.86
N LYS A 445 -14.03 -5.58 19.76
CA LYS A 445 -12.63 -5.32 20.13
C LYS A 445 -12.28 -5.76 21.55
N LYS A 446 -13.22 -5.63 22.50
CA LYS A 446 -13.02 -6.04 23.90
C LYS A 446 -13.18 -7.55 24.11
N LYS A 447 -13.85 -8.28 23.22
CA LYS A 447 -14.00 -9.75 23.30
C LYS A 447 -12.67 -10.45 22.98
N ILE A 448 -11.91 -9.96 22.01
CA ILE A 448 -10.68 -10.61 21.52
C ILE A 448 -9.65 -10.87 22.62
N PRO A 449 -9.24 -9.88 23.45
CA PRO A 449 -8.30 -10.15 24.54
C PRO A 449 -8.87 -11.08 25.61
N ARG A 450 -10.19 -11.08 25.84
CA ARG A 450 -10.83 -11.95 26.84
C ARG A 450 -10.75 -13.42 26.45
N HIS A 451 -10.95 -13.72 25.17
CA HIS A 451 -10.76 -15.07 24.61
C HIS A 451 -9.30 -15.49 24.73
N ILE A 452 -8.38 -14.70 24.16
CA ILE A 452 -6.95 -15.04 24.10
C ILE A 452 -6.33 -15.18 25.50
N LEU A 453 -6.75 -14.35 26.46
CA LEU A 453 -6.19 -14.32 27.81
C LEU A 453 -7.06 -15.05 28.84
N GLN A 454 -8.09 -15.81 28.45
CA GLN A 454 -9.06 -16.43 29.39
C GLN A 454 -8.39 -17.20 30.56
N ASN A 455 -7.26 -17.86 30.29
CA ASN A 455 -6.53 -18.67 31.26
C ASN A 455 -5.24 -18.01 31.80
N ARG A 456 -5.06 -16.70 31.59
CA ARG A 456 -3.81 -15.95 31.84
C ARG A 456 -4.10 -14.55 32.40
N GLN A 457 -3.14 -13.95 33.11
CA GLN A 457 -3.23 -12.53 33.49
C GLN A 457 -2.74 -11.61 32.35
N GLY A 458 -1.78 -12.09 31.55
CA GLY A 458 -1.29 -11.46 30.34
C GLY A 458 -0.54 -12.47 29.48
N LEU A 459 -0.02 -12.04 28.32
CA LEU A 459 0.66 -12.93 27.39
C LEU A 459 1.86 -13.66 28.04
N ASN A 460 2.68 -12.90 28.76
CA ASN A 460 3.89 -13.40 29.42
C ASN A 460 3.60 -14.21 30.70
N SER A 461 2.33 -14.25 31.14
CA SER A 461 1.95 -15.06 32.29
C SER A 461 1.77 -16.52 31.88
N PRO A 462 2.25 -17.49 32.69
CA PRO A 462 1.98 -18.90 32.45
C PRO A 462 0.48 -19.18 32.40
N CYS A 463 0.07 -20.08 31.51
CA CYS A 463 -1.31 -20.53 31.44
C CYS A 463 -1.66 -21.34 32.69
N LYS A 464 -2.74 -20.99 33.38
CA LYS A 464 -3.21 -21.68 34.59
C LYS A 464 -3.55 -23.16 34.35
N LYS A 465 -3.73 -23.58 33.10
CA LYS A 465 -4.13 -24.94 32.71
C LYS A 465 -2.98 -25.83 32.24
N CYS A 466 -1.85 -25.27 31.81
CA CYS A 466 -0.76 -26.05 31.23
C CYS A 466 0.65 -25.62 31.68
N ASN A 467 0.78 -24.67 32.61
CA ASN A 467 2.09 -24.21 33.10
C ASN A 467 2.96 -25.32 33.69
N ASN A 468 2.34 -26.37 34.25
CA ASN A 468 3.02 -27.50 34.87
C ASN A 468 3.35 -28.63 33.87
N LEU A 469 2.97 -28.48 32.60
CA LEU A 469 3.23 -29.47 31.56
C LEU A 469 4.52 -29.15 30.81
N SER A 470 5.01 -30.13 30.05
CA SER A 470 6.19 -29.96 29.19
C SER A 470 5.95 -28.88 28.12
N LYS A 471 7.04 -28.30 27.59
CA LYS A 471 6.95 -27.15 26.67
C LYS A 471 6.13 -27.43 25.41
N ASP A 472 6.18 -28.65 24.90
CA ASP A 472 5.41 -29.16 23.76
C ASP A 472 3.91 -29.38 24.08
N GLU A 473 3.55 -29.46 25.36
CA GLU A 473 2.16 -29.51 25.83
C GLU A 473 1.64 -28.16 26.33
N GLN A 474 2.45 -27.10 26.26
CA GLN A 474 2.01 -25.76 26.60
C GLN A 474 1.24 -25.13 25.42
N CYS A 475 0.26 -24.27 25.72
CA CYS A 475 -0.52 -23.60 24.68
C CYS A 475 0.19 -22.43 24.00
N ILE A 476 1.34 -21.98 24.50
CA ILE A 476 2.27 -21.14 23.73
C ILE A 476 3.58 -21.90 23.62
N GLN A 477 4.00 -22.14 22.38
CA GLN A 477 5.19 -22.90 22.04
C GLN A 477 6.11 -21.99 21.23
N ILE A 478 7.40 -22.02 21.55
CA ILE A 478 8.41 -21.30 20.77
C ILE A 478 9.08 -22.30 19.86
N ILE A 479 9.10 -22.01 18.56
CA ILE A 479 9.86 -22.77 17.57
C ILE A 479 11.00 -21.90 17.03
N PHE A 480 12.16 -22.50 16.84
CA PHE A 480 13.29 -21.83 16.22
C PHE A 480 13.38 -22.22 14.75
N VAL A 481 13.53 -21.23 13.88
CA VAL A 481 13.64 -21.39 12.43
C VAL A 481 14.89 -20.69 11.92
N ASP A 482 15.52 -21.26 10.90
CA ASP A 482 16.68 -20.65 10.24
C ASP A 482 16.21 -19.68 9.15
N SER A 483 16.26 -18.37 9.42
CA SER A 483 15.91 -17.34 8.43
C SER A 483 17.06 -16.99 7.47
N SER A 484 18.21 -17.66 7.56
CA SER A 484 19.31 -17.50 6.60
C SER A 484 19.16 -18.42 5.38
N LYS A 485 18.25 -19.40 5.43
CA LYS A 485 18.02 -20.37 4.36
C LYS A 485 17.57 -19.66 3.07
N VAL A 486 18.32 -19.92 1.99
CA VAL A 486 17.95 -19.47 0.64
C VAL A 486 17.07 -20.52 -0.02
N VAL A 487 15.87 -20.12 -0.44
CA VAL A 487 14.98 -20.97 -1.24
C VAL A 487 15.43 -20.95 -2.69
N ASP A 488 15.52 -22.13 -3.32
CA ASP A 488 15.91 -22.25 -4.72
C ASP A 488 14.95 -21.43 -5.63
N PRO A 489 15.45 -20.44 -6.40
CA PRO A 489 14.60 -19.67 -7.31
C PRO A 489 13.85 -20.53 -8.33
N LEU A 490 14.34 -21.74 -8.65
CA LEU A 490 13.70 -22.65 -9.60
C LEU A 490 12.33 -23.16 -9.12
N VAL A 491 12.13 -23.25 -7.80
CA VAL A 491 10.86 -23.71 -7.22
C VAL A 491 9.76 -22.64 -7.27
N ILE A 492 10.10 -21.39 -7.59
CA ILE A 492 9.11 -20.33 -7.76
C ILE A 492 8.18 -20.67 -8.94
N GLY A 493 6.87 -20.57 -8.69
CA GLY A 493 5.79 -20.95 -9.59
C GLY A 493 5.37 -22.42 -9.52
N CYS A 494 6.12 -23.28 -8.81
CA CYS A 494 5.73 -24.67 -8.61
C CYS A 494 4.53 -24.78 -7.65
N GLY A 495 3.64 -25.73 -7.95
CA GLY A 495 2.62 -26.17 -6.99
C GLY A 495 3.26 -27.02 -5.91
N VAL A 496 2.58 -27.17 -4.76
CA VAL A 496 3.00 -28.14 -3.72
C VAL A 496 1.77 -28.91 -3.27
N SER A 497 1.83 -30.24 -3.27
CA SER A 497 0.71 -31.10 -2.84
C SER A 497 1.21 -32.40 -2.21
N LEU A 498 0.37 -32.98 -1.35
CA LEU A 498 0.52 -34.34 -0.84
C LEU A 498 -0.40 -35.34 -1.55
N ALA A 499 -1.24 -34.86 -2.46
CA ALA A 499 -2.10 -35.73 -3.25
C ALA A 499 -1.24 -36.63 -4.17
N PRO A 500 -1.65 -37.90 -4.37
CA PRO A 500 -1.10 -38.78 -5.41
C PRO A 500 -1.15 -38.10 -6.79
N GLU A 501 -0.19 -38.42 -7.67
CA GLU A 501 -0.05 -37.76 -8.99
C GLU A 501 -1.34 -37.84 -9.84
N ASP A 502 -2.08 -38.95 -9.76
CA ASP A 502 -3.36 -39.16 -10.45
C ASP A 502 -4.54 -38.36 -9.86
N HIS A 503 -4.33 -37.73 -8.70
CA HIS A 503 -5.31 -36.90 -8.01
C HIS A 503 -4.84 -35.46 -7.83
N GLN A 504 -3.70 -35.07 -8.40
CA GLN A 504 -3.23 -33.69 -8.37
C GLN A 504 -4.01 -32.80 -9.33
N LEU A 505 -4.03 -31.50 -9.03
CA LEU A 505 -4.60 -30.51 -9.93
C LEU A 505 -3.81 -30.44 -11.23
N GLU A 506 -4.53 -30.41 -12.36
CA GLU A 506 -3.91 -30.06 -13.61
C GLU A 506 -3.55 -28.57 -13.64
N PRO A 507 -2.36 -28.20 -14.16
CA PRO A 507 -2.03 -26.81 -14.35
C PRO A 507 -3.00 -26.12 -15.31
N LEU A 508 -3.43 -24.91 -14.94
CA LEU A 508 -4.28 -24.06 -15.76
C LEU A 508 -3.58 -23.74 -17.09
N GLN A 509 -4.29 -23.99 -18.20
CA GLN A 509 -3.81 -23.60 -19.53
C GLN A 509 -3.85 -22.08 -19.66
N ASN A 510 -2.69 -21.46 -19.78
CA ASN A 510 -2.59 -20.03 -20.04
C ASN A 510 -2.67 -19.78 -21.56
N PRO A 511 -3.75 -19.16 -22.09
CA PRO A 511 -3.88 -18.87 -23.51
C PRO A 511 -2.89 -17.82 -24.03
N HIS A 512 -2.13 -17.19 -23.13
CA HIS A 512 -1.07 -16.22 -23.43
C HIS A 512 0.32 -16.72 -23.06
N ALA A 513 0.47 -18.02 -22.76
CA ALA A 513 1.75 -18.66 -22.57
C ALA A 513 2.63 -18.51 -23.82
N LYS A 514 3.94 -18.29 -23.63
CA LYS A 514 4.88 -18.32 -24.76
C LYS A 514 4.88 -19.76 -25.32
N PRO A 515 4.90 -19.96 -26.65
CA PRO A 515 5.02 -21.30 -27.24
C PRO A 515 6.24 -22.03 -26.64
N GLY A 516 6.04 -23.23 -26.08
CA GLY A 516 7.07 -24.03 -25.43
C GLY A 516 7.25 -23.80 -23.91
N SER A 517 6.49 -22.89 -23.28
CA SER A 517 6.51 -22.79 -21.82
C SER A 517 5.69 -23.92 -21.21
N ASN A 518 6.37 -24.92 -20.63
CA ASN A 518 5.72 -25.97 -19.85
C ASN A 518 5.23 -25.41 -18.51
N PRO A 519 4.07 -25.87 -18.01
CA PRO A 519 3.65 -25.57 -16.66
C PRO A 519 4.72 -26.06 -15.67
N LYS A 520 4.96 -25.28 -14.62
CA LYS A 520 5.86 -25.66 -13.52
C LYS A 520 5.36 -26.97 -12.88
N PRO A 521 6.22 -27.82 -12.28
CA PRO A 521 5.76 -29.06 -11.64
C PRO A 521 5.00 -28.81 -10.33
N ILE A 522 4.32 -29.85 -9.84
CA ILE A 522 3.85 -29.95 -8.46
C ILE A 522 4.90 -30.72 -7.67
N LEU A 523 5.35 -30.15 -6.56
CA LEU A 523 6.36 -30.74 -5.68
C LEU A 523 5.69 -31.39 -4.45
N ASN A 524 6.35 -32.41 -3.90
CA ASN A 524 6.03 -32.92 -2.58
C ASN A 524 6.66 -32.02 -1.50
N PRO A 525 6.03 -31.78 -0.33
CA PRO A 525 6.66 -31.03 0.76
C PRO A 525 8.02 -31.58 1.21
N LEU A 526 8.24 -32.90 1.08
CA LEU A 526 9.48 -33.58 1.41
C LEU A 526 10.52 -33.55 0.28
N ASP A 527 10.20 -32.93 -0.86
CA ASP A 527 11.12 -32.79 -1.98
C ASP A 527 12.45 -32.18 -1.50
N PRO A 528 13.62 -32.68 -1.96
CA PRO A 528 14.93 -32.18 -1.56
C PRO A 528 15.13 -30.67 -1.77
N ALA A 529 14.40 -30.04 -2.71
CA ALA A 529 14.45 -28.61 -2.94
C ALA A 529 13.68 -27.80 -1.87
N LEU A 530 12.72 -28.41 -1.17
CA LEU A 530 11.90 -27.75 -0.14
C LEU A 530 12.28 -28.18 1.28
N LYS A 531 12.32 -29.49 1.54
CA LYS A 531 12.58 -30.13 2.84
C LYS A 531 11.72 -29.54 3.96
N LEU A 532 10.40 -29.52 3.77
CA LEU A 532 9.48 -28.87 4.72
C LEU A 532 9.16 -29.80 5.89
N ALA A 533 9.30 -29.29 7.12
CA ALA A 533 8.80 -29.95 8.31
C ALA A 533 7.31 -29.62 8.54
N LYS A 534 6.53 -30.64 8.89
CA LYS A 534 5.10 -30.52 9.18
C LYS A 534 4.88 -30.07 10.62
N ILE A 535 3.97 -29.11 10.84
CA ILE A 535 3.47 -28.73 12.17
C ILE A 535 1.94 -28.89 12.21
N GLU A 536 1.47 -29.74 13.12
CA GLU A 536 0.05 -30.05 13.30
C GLU A 536 -0.52 -29.46 14.59
N PRO A 537 -1.83 -29.17 14.64
CA PRO A 537 -2.48 -28.75 15.88
C PRO A 537 -2.53 -29.91 16.90
N ASN A 538 -2.19 -29.63 18.15
CA ASN A 538 -2.43 -30.54 19.26
C ASN A 538 -3.84 -30.29 19.83
N LEU A 539 -4.78 -31.19 19.50
CA LEU A 539 -6.18 -31.07 19.91
C LEU A 539 -6.37 -31.05 21.42
N GLN A 540 -5.55 -31.79 22.18
CA GLN A 540 -5.64 -31.82 23.64
C GLN A 540 -5.20 -30.48 24.26
N VAL A 541 -4.22 -29.81 23.67
CA VAL A 541 -3.80 -28.47 24.09
C VAL A 541 -4.92 -27.47 23.85
N ILE A 542 -5.56 -27.52 22.68
CA ILE A 542 -6.66 -26.61 22.32
C ILE A 542 -7.86 -26.85 23.24
N GLU A 543 -8.27 -28.09 23.46
CA GLU A 543 -9.39 -28.44 24.34
C GLU A 543 -9.13 -27.98 25.79
N ARG A 544 -7.91 -28.18 26.30
CA ARG A 544 -7.53 -27.79 27.66
C ARG A 544 -7.41 -26.28 27.87
N CYS A 545 -6.80 -25.59 26.92
CA CYS A 545 -6.38 -24.19 27.08
C CYS A 545 -7.23 -23.18 26.32
N GLY A 546 -8.09 -23.64 25.42
CA GLY A 546 -8.92 -22.84 24.51
C GLY A 546 -8.22 -22.51 23.18
N LEU A 547 -6.89 -22.58 23.10
CA LEU A 547 -6.11 -22.23 21.90
C LEU A 547 -4.71 -22.87 21.95
N GLN A 548 -4.02 -22.85 20.81
CA GLN A 548 -2.59 -23.21 20.72
C GLN A 548 -1.86 -22.20 19.83
N VAL A 549 -0.70 -21.75 20.26
CA VAL A 549 0.10 -20.73 19.60
C VAL A 549 1.51 -21.25 19.37
N PHE A 550 2.03 -21.00 18.19
CA PHE A 550 3.43 -21.16 17.84
C PHE A 550 4.02 -19.78 17.57
N LEU A 551 5.05 -19.42 18.33
CA LEU A 551 5.85 -18.22 18.13
C LEU A 551 7.13 -18.63 17.41
N MET A 552 7.34 -18.09 16.21
CA MET A 552 8.48 -18.44 15.37
C MET A 552 9.61 -17.45 15.63
N HIS A 553 10.72 -17.94 16.14
CA HIS A 553 11.90 -17.16 16.43
C HIS A 553 13.02 -17.53 15.48
N ASP A 554 13.79 -16.54 15.05
CA ASP A 554 15.01 -16.79 14.32
C ASP A 554 16.01 -17.54 15.19
N GLU A 555 16.64 -18.58 14.66
CA GLU A 555 17.58 -19.40 15.42
C GLU A 555 18.82 -18.62 15.85
N THR A 556 19.29 -17.66 15.04
CA THR A 556 20.52 -16.91 15.30
C THR A 556 20.27 -15.68 16.17
N SER A 557 19.43 -14.76 15.71
CA SER A 557 19.14 -13.48 16.37
C SER A 557 18.17 -13.61 17.54
N LYS A 558 17.43 -14.74 17.64
CA LYS A 558 16.35 -14.97 18.62
C LYS A 558 15.18 -14.00 18.50
N GLU A 559 15.14 -13.16 17.46
CA GLU A 559 14.03 -12.26 17.19
C GLU A 559 12.77 -13.06 16.81
N MET A 560 11.60 -12.63 17.30
CA MET A 560 10.33 -13.18 16.84
C MET A 560 10.05 -12.72 15.41
N LEU A 561 10.01 -13.67 14.49
CA LEU A 561 9.73 -13.44 13.08
C LEU A 561 8.23 -13.40 12.82
N ASP A 562 7.53 -14.47 13.19
CA ASP A 562 6.12 -14.67 12.89
C ASP A 562 5.40 -15.48 13.97
N PHE A 563 4.09 -15.62 13.85
CA PHE A 563 3.30 -16.47 14.73
C PHE A 563 2.24 -17.28 13.97
N TRP A 564 1.78 -18.36 14.59
CA TRP A 564 0.62 -19.12 14.19
C TRP A 564 -0.28 -19.39 15.39
N VAL A 565 -1.59 -19.18 15.26
CA VAL A 565 -2.60 -19.40 16.30
C VAL A 565 -3.66 -20.35 15.76
N TYR A 566 -3.90 -21.44 16.48
CA TYR A 566 -5.06 -22.29 16.34
C TYR A 566 -6.15 -21.86 17.32
N ASN A 567 -7.41 -21.86 16.86
CA ASN A 567 -8.58 -21.39 17.61
C ASN A 567 -8.42 -19.92 18.08
N ALA A 568 -8.01 -19.07 17.14
CA ALA A 568 -7.69 -17.66 17.39
C ALA A 568 -8.90 -16.82 17.85
N PHE A 569 -10.11 -17.30 17.58
CA PHE A 569 -11.36 -16.62 17.86
C PHE A 569 -12.28 -17.51 18.68
N ASP A 570 -13.10 -16.91 19.55
CA ASP A 570 -14.23 -17.62 20.16
C ASP A 570 -15.30 -17.93 19.11
N GLU A 571 -16.19 -18.86 19.42
CA GLU A 571 -17.20 -19.36 18.48
C GLU A 571 -18.12 -18.26 17.94
N ASP A 572 -18.60 -17.34 18.79
CA ASP A 572 -19.45 -16.22 18.35
C ASP A 572 -18.70 -15.31 17.40
N THR A 573 -17.46 -14.94 17.75
CA THR A 573 -16.61 -14.10 16.90
C THR A 573 -16.33 -14.79 15.56
N LEU A 574 -16.04 -16.09 15.56
CA LEU A 574 -15.78 -16.83 14.33
C LEU A 574 -17.02 -16.87 13.42
N HIS A 575 -18.21 -17.14 13.96
CA HIS A 575 -19.46 -17.08 13.20
C HIS A 575 -19.68 -15.69 12.61
N HIS A 576 -19.43 -14.64 13.39
CA HIS A 576 -19.52 -13.25 12.93
C HIS A 576 -18.59 -12.98 11.73
N LEU A 577 -17.33 -13.42 11.80
CA LEU A 577 -16.36 -13.28 10.70
C LEU A 577 -16.76 -14.08 9.44
N VAL A 578 -17.33 -15.27 9.64
CA VAL A 578 -17.87 -16.10 8.55
C VAL A 578 -19.06 -15.41 7.86
N ASP A 579 -19.98 -14.86 8.64
CA ASP A 579 -21.16 -14.17 8.12
C ASP A 579 -20.73 -12.93 7.33
N HIS A 580 -19.78 -12.15 7.87
CA HIS A 580 -19.16 -11.04 7.13
C HIS A 580 -18.55 -11.49 5.82
N HIS A 581 -17.74 -12.55 5.83
CA HIS A 581 -17.13 -13.11 4.63
C HIS A 581 -18.18 -13.47 3.57
N SER A 582 -19.27 -14.13 3.97
CA SER A 582 -20.36 -14.49 3.06
C SER A 582 -21.00 -13.26 2.40
N GLN A 583 -21.24 -12.19 3.17
CA GLN A 583 -21.83 -10.95 2.69
C GLN A 583 -20.86 -10.18 1.77
N LEU A 584 -19.58 -10.17 2.13
CA LEU A 584 -18.51 -9.48 1.40
C LEU A 584 -18.03 -10.26 0.16
N SER A 585 -18.35 -11.55 0.05
CA SER A 585 -17.95 -12.40 -1.09
C SER A 585 -18.56 -12.02 -2.44
N ASN A 586 -19.54 -11.12 -2.44
CA ASN A 586 -20.13 -10.57 -3.66
C ASN A 586 -19.37 -9.34 -4.20
N VAL A 587 -18.31 -8.90 -3.51
CA VAL A 587 -17.50 -7.73 -3.90
C VAL A 587 -16.49 -8.11 -5.00
N LYS A 588 -16.08 -7.13 -5.80
CA LYS A 588 -15.22 -7.30 -6.99
C LYS A 588 -13.94 -8.11 -6.72
N LYS A 589 -13.75 -9.15 -7.53
CA LYS A 589 -12.58 -10.06 -7.54
C LYS A 589 -11.28 -9.34 -7.96
N ILE A 590 -10.14 -9.83 -7.46
CA ILE A 590 -8.81 -9.36 -7.84
C ILE A 590 -8.21 -10.29 -8.90
N ASN A 591 -7.69 -9.70 -9.96
CA ASN A 591 -6.86 -10.40 -10.94
C ASN A 591 -5.38 -10.35 -10.49
N ARG A 592 -4.75 -11.51 -10.30
CA ARG A 592 -3.32 -11.60 -9.95
C ARG A 592 -2.42 -11.72 -11.21
N GLY A 593 -1.13 -11.44 -11.02
CA GLY A 593 -0.11 -11.38 -12.07
C GLY A 593 0.32 -12.73 -12.65
N LYS A 594 1.27 -12.71 -13.60
CA LYS A 594 1.65 -13.89 -14.40
C LYS A 594 2.17 -15.09 -13.58
N LYS A 595 2.77 -14.86 -12.40
CA LYS A 595 3.29 -15.92 -11.49
C LYS A 595 2.20 -16.88 -10.97
N PHE A 596 0.94 -16.47 -11.04
CA PHE A 596 -0.22 -17.23 -10.58
C PHE A 596 -0.86 -18.08 -11.70
N GLN A 597 -0.32 -18.05 -12.93
CA GLN A 597 -0.99 -18.58 -14.11
C GLN A 597 -1.15 -20.10 -14.15
N SER A 598 -0.33 -20.88 -13.43
CA SER A 598 -0.33 -22.35 -13.55
C SER A 598 -1.19 -23.05 -12.49
N TYR A 599 -1.20 -22.63 -11.23
CA TYR A 599 -1.84 -23.40 -10.13
C TYR A 599 -2.74 -22.58 -9.20
N SER A 600 -3.07 -21.35 -9.59
CA SER A 600 -3.90 -20.51 -8.74
C SER A 600 -5.35 -20.73 -9.08
N MET A 601 -6.00 -21.54 -8.26
CA MET A 601 -7.44 -21.77 -8.34
C MET A 601 -8.15 -20.88 -7.32
N GLY A 602 -9.44 -20.71 -7.53
CA GLY A 602 -10.28 -19.87 -6.68
C GLY A 602 -10.08 -18.38 -6.91
N GLU A 603 -10.63 -17.63 -5.97
CA GLU A 603 -10.84 -16.20 -6.10
C GLU A 603 -10.32 -15.52 -4.84
N MET A 604 -9.55 -14.46 -5.05
CA MET A 604 -9.20 -13.55 -3.98
C MET A 604 -9.90 -12.22 -4.25
N MET A 605 -10.59 -11.71 -3.26
CA MET A 605 -11.39 -10.48 -3.32
C MET A 605 -10.71 -9.45 -2.43
N GLY A 606 -10.58 -8.22 -2.89
CA GLY A 606 -9.97 -7.16 -2.10
C GLY A 606 -11.00 -6.36 -1.36
N HIS A 607 -10.61 -5.85 -0.21
CA HIS A 607 -11.38 -4.92 0.61
C HIS A 607 -10.47 -3.81 1.14
N GLY A 608 -11.04 -2.62 1.26
CA GLY A 608 -10.31 -1.40 1.62
C GLY A 608 -10.35 -0.34 0.53
N PRO A 609 -9.46 0.67 0.61
CA PRO A 609 -9.39 1.79 -0.34
C PRO A 609 -8.92 1.40 -1.75
N ARG A 610 -8.92 0.09 -2.09
CA ARG A 610 -8.51 -0.59 -3.33
C ARG A 610 -6.99 -0.67 -3.55
N ALA A 611 -6.57 -1.77 -4.17
CA ALA A 611 -5.23 -1.93 -4.71
C ALA A 611 -5.08 -1.16 -6.02
N ALA A 612 -4.01 -0.37 -6.18
CA ALA A 612 -3.78 0.44 -7.37
C ALA A 612 -3.83 -0.43 -8.65
N MET A 613 -4.86 -0.26 -9.48
CA MET A 613 -4.99 -0.99 -10.77
C MET A 613 -4.23 -0.33 -11.92
N GLY A 614 -3.23 0.51 -11.61
CA GLY A 614 -2.32 1.05 -12.62
C GLY A 614 -2.94 2.01 -13.64
N GLY A 615 -4.15 2.54 -13.44
CA GLY A 615 -4.88 3.25 -14.51
C GLY A 615 -5.50 4.60 -14.14
N ALA A 616 -5.95 4.83 -12.90
CA ALA A 616 -6.50 6.11 -12.48
C ALA A 616 -5.83 6.59 -11.18
N ALA A 617 -5.27 7.81 -11.15
CA ALA A 617 -4.76 8.32 -9.88
C ALA A 617 -5.93 8.69 -8.95
N GLY A 618 -5.84 8.18 -7.72
CA GLY A 618 -6.95 7.93 -6.80
C GLY A 618 -7.24 6.44 -6.58
N ASP A 619 -6.70 5.54 -7.42
CA ASP A 619 -6.99 4.09 -7.39
C ASP A 619 -6.54 3.36 -6.11
N SER A 620 -5.62 3.93 -5.33
CA SER A 620 -5.23 3.40 -4.01
C SER A 620 -6.12 3.92 -2.86
N TYR A 621 -7.13 4.75 -3.17
CA TYR A 621 -7.98 5.50 -2.23
C TYR A 621 -9.48 5.47 -2.56
N THR A 622 -9.90 4.63 -3.50
CA THR A 622 -11.31 4.49 -3.90
C THR A 622 -11.81 3.14 -3.40
N PHE A 623 -12.88 3.14 -2.59
CA PHE A 623 -13.49 1.89 -2.14
C PHE A 623 -14.01 1.05 -3.32
N TYR A 624 -14.10 -0.27 -3.11
CA TYR A 624 -14.71 -1.17 -4.08
C TYR A 624 -16.20 -0.83 -4.29
N ALA A 625 -16.75 -1.26 -5.42
CA ALA A 625 -18.20 -1.16 -5.63
C ALA A 625 -18.94 -1.98 -4.56
N GLY A 626 -19.98 -1.41 -3.97
CA GLY A 626 -20.68 -1.91 -2.77
C GLY A 626 -20.08 -1.43 -1.44
N MET A 627 -19.20 -0.42 -1.46
CA MET A 627 -18.57 0.20 -0.29
C MET A 627 -18.50 1.72 -0.41
N GLU A 628 -19.36 2.33 -1.24
CA GLU A 628 -19.41 3.76 -1.49
C GLU A 628 -20.06 4.57 -0.35
N ALA A 629 -20.57 3.90 0.68
CA ALA A 629 -21.31 4.48 1.80
C ALA A 629 -22.54 5.31 1.38
N VAL A 630 -23.17 5.02 0.23
CA VAL A 630 -24.35 5.75 -0.27
C VAL A 630 -25.64 5.06 0.18
N THR A 631 -25.61 3.75 0.38
CA THR A 631 -26.70 2.93 0.93
C THR A 631 -26.37 2.39 2.31
N SER A 632 -27.38 1.86 3.04
CA SER A 632 -27.16 1.24 4.36
C SER A 632 -26.34 -0.04 4.22
N GLU A 633 -26.54 -0.76 3.12
CA GLU A 633 -25.79 -1.96 2.74
C GLU A 633 -24.31 -1.63 2.54
N ASP A 634 -24.00 -0.52 1.86
CA ASP A 634 -22.60 -0.09 1.69
C ASP A 634 -21.94 0.23 3.04
N ILE A 635 -22.67 0.87 3.95
CA ILE A 635 -22.19 1.19 5.30
C ILE A 635 -21.96 -0.10 6.09
N HIS A 636 -22.88 -1.06 6.02
CA HIS A 636 -22.70 -2.38 6.62
C HIS A 636 -21.48 -3.11 6.05
N ALA A 637 -21.28 -3.11 4.73
CA ALA A 637 -20.11 -3.73 4.11
C ALA A 637 -18.80 -3.08 4.58
N LEU A 638 -18.77 -1.74 4.70
CA LEU A 638 -17.65 -1.00 5.26
C LEU A 638 -17.35 -1.45 6.72
N PHE A 639 -18.35 -1.47 7.60
CA PHE A 639 -18.15 -1.90 8.98
C PHE A 639 -17.81 -3.39 9.12
N ASN A 640 -18.40 -4.28 8.33
CA ASN A 640 -18.04 -5.70 8.33
C ASN A 640 -16.54 -5.87 8.08
N SER A 641 -16.03 -5.18 7.06
CA SER A 641 -14.62 -5.25 6.69
C SER A 641 -13.70 -4.57 7.71
N ALA A 642 -14.14 -3.45 8.31
CA ALA A 642 -13.43 -2.81 9.40
C ALA A 642 -13.32 -3.71 10.64
N GLU A 643 -14.40 -4.39 11.01
CA GLU A 643 -14.48 -5.33 12.14
C GLU A 643 -13.55 -6.53 11.93
N ASP A 644 -13.56 -7.16 10.75
CA ASP A 644 -12.65 -8.25 10.39
C ASP A 644 -11.18 -7.82 10.53
N SER A 645 -10.85 -6.64 9.98
CA SER A 645 -9.50 -6.07 10.04
C SER A 645 -9.06 -5.87 11.48
N MET A 646 -9.94 -5.31 12.30
CA MET A 646 -9.68 -5.06 13.70
C MET A 646 -9.50 -6.35 14.49
N VAL A 647 -10.36 -7.35 14.30
CA VAL A 647 -10.27 -8.63 15.00
C VAL A 647 -8.93 -9.28 14.73
N VAL A 648 -8.55 -9.41 13.46
CA VAL A 648 -7.25 -9.99 13.05
C VAL A 648 -6.06 -9.20 13.62
N SER A 649 -6.14 -7.87 13.60
CA SER A 649 -5.06 -7.01 14.09
C SER A 649 -4.91 -7.04 15.60
N GLU A 650 -6.01 -7.16 16.35
CA GLU A 650 -5.97 -7.24 17.82
C GLU A 650 -5.33 -8.53 18.30
N VAL A 651 -5.50 -9.64 17.57
CA VAL A 651 -4.76 -10.87 17.86
C VAL A 651 -3.26 -10.65 17.66
N ALA A 652 -2.85 -10.00 16.56
CA ALA A 652 -1.45 -9.65 16.32
C ALA A 652 -0.91 -8.69 17.37
N ARG A 653 -1.68 -7.69 17.81
CA ARG A 653 -1.29 -6.75 18.89
C ARG A 653 -0.97 -7.49 20.18
N ILE A 654 -1.65 -8.59 20.46
CA ILE A 654 -1.41 -9.40 21.66
C ILE A 654 -0.15 -10.26 21.50
N PHE A 655 0.01 -10.98 20.38
CA PHE A 655 1.11 -11.95 20.22
C PHE A 655 2.41 -11.35 19.68
N HIS A 656 2.34 -10.38 18.79
CA HIS A 656 3.47 -9.74 18.13
C HIS A 656 3.28 -8.22 18.05
N PRO A 657 3.46 -7.50 19.18
CA PRO A 657 3.21 -6.05 19.24
C PRO A 657 4.06 -5.24 18.25
N ARG A 658 5.28 -5.70 17.94
CA ARG A 658 6.15 -5.05 16.96
C ARG A 658 5.54 -5.12 15.57
N LEU A 659 5.13 -6.32 15.12
CA LEU A 659 4.42 -6.49 13.86
C LEU A 659 3.15 -5.62 13.79
N TYR A 660 2.37 -5.57 14.87
CA TYR A 660 1.20 -4.70 14.92
C TYR A 660 1.56 -3.22 14.71
N ASN A 661 2.62 -2.74 15.36
CA ASN A 661 3.08 -1.37 15.18
C ASN A 661 3.59 -1.13 13.75
N ASP A 662 4.35 -2.06 13.18
CA ASP A 662 4.84 -1.99 11.80
C ASP A 662 3.67 -1.93 10.80
N LEU A 663 2.60 -2.70 11.04
CA LEU A 663 1.35 -2.68 10.27
C LEU A 663 0.60 -1.34 10.40
N GLU A 664 0.50 -0.79 11.62
CA GLU A 664 -0.14 0.50 11.86
C GLU A 664 0.63 1.64 11.20
N GLU A 665 1.96 1.69 11.40
CA GLU A 665 2.87 2.68 10.81
C GLU A 665 2.82 2.63 9.28
N ALA A 666 2.91 1.44 8.68
CA ALA A 666 2.84 1.29 7.24
C ALA A 666 1.49 1.74 6.64
N SER A 667 0.46 1.84 7.48
CA SER A 667 -0.89 2.22 7.08
C SER A 667 -1.28 3.66 7.42
N VAL A 668 -0.43 4.40 8.15
CA VAL A 668 -0.77 5.71 8.74
C VAL A 668 -1.16 6.76 7.70
N ALA A 669 -0.48 6.71 6.55
CA ALA A 669 -0.66 7.66 5.46
C ALA A 669 -1.86 7.33 4.56
N GLY A 670 -2.38 6.09 4.66
CA GLY A 670 -3.46 5.60 3.80
C GLY A 670 -4.86 5.98 4.30
N ASP A 671 -5.87 5.84 3.44
CA ASP A 671 -7.24 5.90 3.92
C ASP A 671 -7.58 4.67 4.73
N ARG A 672 -8.33 4.91 5.81
CA ARG A 672 -8.62 3.86 6.77
C ARG A 672 -9.82 3.04 6.35
N LEU A 673 -9.63 1.74 6.49
CA LEU A 673 -10.66 0.75 6.63
C LEU A 673 -10.82 0.47 8.14
N GLY A 674 -11.81 1.12 8.75
CA GLY A 674 -11.97 1.15 10.19
C GLY A 674 -10.86 1.95 10.88
N THR A 675 -9.96 1.25 11.57
CA THR A 675 -8.87 1.85 12.35
C THR A 675 -7.50 1.80 11.66
N SER A 676 -7.34 1.01 10.60
CA SER A 676 -6.06 0.84 9.89
C SER A 676 -6.21 1.09 8.39
N GLY A 677 -5.15 1.48 7.70
CA GLY A 677 -5.13 1.68 6.24
C GLY A 677 -4.73 0.47 5.41
N ALA A 678 -4.56 -0.70 6.02
CA ALA A 678 -4.14 -1.91 5.30
C ALA A 678 -5.26 -2.47 4.43
N THR A 679 -4.87 -3.11 3.34
CA THR A 679 -5.81 -3.81 2.45
C THR A 679 -6.10 -5.18 3.05
N LEU A 680 -7.37 -5.52 3.15
CA LEU A 680 -7.79 -6.88 3.44
C LEU A 680 -8.11 -7.60 2.13
N TYR A 681 -7.94 -8.89 2.13
CA TYR A 681 -8.35 -9.78 1.08
C TYR A 681 -9.19 -10.88 1.68
N SER A 682 -10.19 -11.32 0.94
CA SER A 682 -10.96 -12.51 1.26
C SER A 682 -10.70 -13.55 0.18
N CYS A 683 -10.29 -14.73 0.57
CA CYS A 683 -10.02 -15.84 -0.31
C CYS A 683 -11.26 -16.73 -0.35
N ASN A 684 -11.55 -17.30 -1.52
CA ASN A 684 -12.56 -18.32 -1.72
C ASN A 684 -11.98 -19.36 -2.67
N ASN A 685 -11.80 -20.61 -2.22
CA ASN A 685 -11.07 -21.65 -2.98
C ASN A 685 -9.63 -21.28 -3.34
N TYR A 686 -9.07 -20.25 -2.71
CA TYR A 686 -7.79 -19.70 -3.15
C TYR A 686 -6.66 -20.69 -2.89
N THR A 687 -5.90 -20.96 -3.94
CA THR A 687 -4.59 -21.58 -3.85
C THR A 687 -3.54 -20.71 -4.49
N SER A 688 -2.32 -20.81 -3.98
CA SER A 688 -1.16 -20.17 -4.57
C SER A 688 -0.01 -21.15 -4.75
N PRO A 689 0.71 -21.11 -5.89
CA PRO A 689 2.00 -21.76 -6.01
C PRO A 689 3.05 -21.09 -5.10
N LEU A 690 4.26 -21.64 -5.06
CA LEU A 690 5.41 -20.98 -4.41
C LEU A 690 5.71 -19.63 -5.05
N HIS A 691 5.62 -18.56 -4.28
CA HIS A 691 5.83 -17.19 -4.76
C HIS A 691 6.32 -16.26 -3.65
N CYS A 692 6.71 -15.06 -4.08
CA CYS A 692 6.93 -13.91 -3.21
C CYS A 692 6.08 -12.75 -3.74
N ASP A 693 5.47 -12.03 -2.81
CA ASP A 693 4.72 -10.79 -3.04
C ASP A 693 5.63 -9.57 -2.75
N ASN A 694 5.23 -8.38 -3.24
CA ASN A 694 5.95 -7.13 -3.01
C ASN A 694 5.26 -6.29 -1.92
N ASP A 695 5.02 -6.93 -0.78
CA ASP A 695 4.40 -6.28 0.38
C ASP A 695 5.40 -5.31 1.05
N ALA A 696 4.86 -4.22 1.59
CA ALA A 696 5.57 -3.20 2.34
C ALA A 696 5.93 -3.63 3.75
N THR A 697 5.13 -4.51 4.31
CA THR A 697 5.26 -5.05 5.65
C THR A 697 4.69 -6.46 5.67
N ARG A 698 4.93 -7.21 6.74
CA ARG A 698 4.39 -8.56 6.92
C ARG A 698 2.86 -8.50 6.97
N GLY A 699 2.22 -9.55 6.47
CA GLY A 699 0.78 -9.70 6.45
C GLY A 699 0.22 -10.54 7.60
N LEU A 700 -1.09 -10.52 7.75
CA LEU A 700 -1.85 -11.40 8.65
C LEU A 700 -2.86 -12.18 7.85
N CYS A 701 -2.83 -13.51 7.91
CA CYS A 701 -3.78 -14.36 7.20
C CYS A 701 -4.52 -15.29 8.15
N THR A 702 -5.79 -15.55 7.87
CA THR A 702 -6.66 -16.36 8.71
C THR A 702 -7.46 -17.34 7.86
N GLN A 703 -7.81 -18.48 8.43
CA GLN A 703 -8.68 -19.49 7.81
C GLN A 703 -9.97 -19.54 8.62
N TYR A 704 -11.03 -18.85 8.20
CA TYR A 704 -12.30 -18.86 8.93
C TYR A 704 -13.00 -20.20 8.87
N GLN A 705 -13.03 -20.81 7.68
CA GLN A 705 -13.63 -22.12 7.44
C GLN A 705 -12.74 -22.94 6.54
N LEU A 706 -12.67 -24.25 6.82
CA LEU A 706 -11.90 -25.19 6.04
C LEU A 706 -12.79 -26.36 5.59
N GLN A 707 -12.83 -26.61 4.29
CA GLN A 707 -13.42 -27.81 3.69
C GLN A 707 -12.36 -28.49 2.84
N ALA A 708 -11.77 -29.56 3.36
CA ALA A 708 -10.52 -30.12 2.85
C ALA A 708 -10.39 -31.59 3.22
N ILE A 709 -9.78 -32.37 2.32
CA ILE A 709 -9.40 -33.76 2.62
C ILE A 709 -8.24 -33.73 3.61
N SER A 710 -8.52 -34.12 4.85
CA SER A 710 -7.56 -34.02 5.95
C SER A 710 -6.30 -34.85 5.73
N GLU A 711 -6.40 -35.97 4.99
CA GLU A 711 -5.28 -36.86 4.67
C GLU A 711 -4.17 -36.17 3.86
N TYR A 712 -4.53 -35.22 3.00
CA TYR A 712 -3.56 -34.49 2.17
C TYR A 712 -3.19 -33.12 2.73
N PHE A 713 -3.72 -32.76 3.91
CA PHE A 713 -3.50 -31.47 4.57
C PHE A 713 -3.73 -30.28 3.63
N GLU A 714 -4.78 -30.34 2.82
CA GLU A 714 -5.04 -29.35 1.78
C GLU A 714 -5.21 -27.96 2.39
N TYR A 715 -4.75 -26.92 1.68
CA TYR A 715 -4.73 -25.53 2.15
C TYR A 715 -3.86 -25.25 3.38
N SER A 716 -2.98 -26.19 3.77
CA SER A 716 -1.90 -25.87 4.71
C SER A 716 -1.06 -24.72 4.20
N PHE A 717 -0.64 -23.82 5.09
CA PHE A 717 0.18 -22.69 4.70
C PHE A 717 1.66 -23.05 4.78
N ILE A 718 2.41 -22.71 3.73
CA ILE A 718 3.81 -23.05 3.57
C ILE A 718 4.67 -21.82 3.83
N PHE A 719 5.54 -21.91 4.83
CA PHE A 719 6.66 -20.99 5.03
C PHE A 719 7.92 -21.63 4.44
N ALA A 720 8.03 -21.64 3.11
CA ALA A 720 9.12 -22.34 2.43
C ALA A 720 10.50 -21.84 2.88
N TYR A 721 10.58 -20.53 3.14
CA TYR A 721 11.77 -19.87 3.68
C TYR A 721 12.16 -20.36 5.08
N TYR A 722 11.19 -20.72 5.92
CA TYR A 722 11.44 -21.33 7.24
C TYR A 722 11.61 -22.84 7.19
N GLY A 723 11.39 -23.45 6.02
CA GLY A 723 11.43 -24.91 5.88
C GLY A 723 10.30 -25.62 6.63
N ILE A 724 9.14 -24.98 6.81
CA ILE A 724 8.00 -25.56 7.54
C ILE A 724 6.68 -25.32 6.81
N TYR A 725 5.68 -26.15 7.10
CA TYR A 725 4.29 -25.85 6.79
C TYR A 725 3.39 -26.18 7.98
N TYR A 726 2.33 -25.40 8.13
CA TYR A 726 1.33 -25.58 9.18
C TYR A 726 0.06 -26.17 8.59
N VAL A 727 -0.43 -27.24 9.22
CA VAL A 727 -1.72 -27.83 8.87
C VAL A 727 -2.84 -26.90 9.32
N SER A 728 -3.46 -26.22 8.36
CA SER A 728 -4.49 -25.23 8.65
C SER A 728 -5.78 -25.88 9.15
N ARG A 729 -6.57 -25.10 9.89
CA ARG A 729 -7.92 -25.48 10.32
C ARG A 729 -8.81 -24.25 10.38
N THR A 730 -10.11 -24.48 10.44
CA THR A 730 -11.12 -23.49 10.82
C THR A 730 -10.68 -22.75 12.10
N GLY A 731 -10.69 -21.42 12.06
CA GLY A 731 -10.27 -20.54 13.15
C GLY A 731 -8.75 -20.35 13.31
N SER A 732 -7.94 -20.74 12.30
CA SER A 732 -6.50 -20.45 12.30
C SER A 732 -6.22 -18.98 11.94
N LEU A 733 -5.17 -18.41 12.52
CA LEU A 733 -4.60 -17.10 12.17
C LEU A 733 -3.08 -17.15 12.24
N TRP A 734 -2.39 -16.52 11.30
CA TRP A 734 -0.94 -16.43 11.29
C TRP A 734 -0.45 -15.11 10.72
N SER A 735 0.79 -14.75 11.05
CA SER A 735 1.52 -13.71 10.34
C SER A 735 2.49 -14.31 9.34
N PHE A 736 2.85 -13.55 8.31
CA PHE A 736 3.94 -13.93 7.43
C PHE A 736 4.54 -12.73 6.70
N ASP A 737 5.82 -12.83 6.33
CA ASP A 737 6.46 -11.89 5.42
C ASP A 737 6.19 -12.25 3.95
N GLY A 738 5.33 -11.47 3.29
CA GLY A 738 4.99 -11.70 1.87
C GLY A 738 6.17 -11.62 0.92
N SER A 739 7.27 -10.94 1.30
CA SER A 739 8.50 -10.90 0.50
C SER A 739 9.28 -12.22 0.52
N LYS A 740 8.98 -13.10 1.47
CA LYS A 740 9.58 -14.43 1.59
C LYS A 740 8.76 -15.46 0.83
N THR A 741 9.42 -16.52 0.37
CA THR A 741 8.75 -17.56 -0.41
C THR A 741 7.72 -18.29 0.44
N HIS A 742 6.47 -18.26 -0.01
CA HIS A 742 5.33 -18.90 0.65
C HIS A 742 4.34 -19.46 -0.38
N ALA A 743 3.42 -20.30 0.08
CA ALA A 743 2.39 -20.94 -0.72
C ALA A 743 1.29 -21.55 0.16
N THR A 744 0.31 -22.18 -0.50
CA THR A 744 -0.66 -23.08 0.13
C THR A 744 -0.52 -24.47 -0.47
N LEU A 745 -0.69 -25.53 0.32
CA LEU A 745 -0.81 -26.88 -0.26
C LEU A 745 -2.04 -26.96 -1.15
N LEU A 746 -1.82 -27.40 -2.38
CA LEU A 746 -2.86 -27.56 -3.39
C LEU A 746 -3.80 -28.71 -3.01
N PRO A 747 -5.12 -28.54 -3.19
CA PRO A 747 -6.07 -29.62 -2.98
C PRO A 747 -5.90 -30.72 -4.03
N SER A 748 -6.41 -31.91 -3.73
CA SER A 748 -6.60 -32.98 -4.71
C SER A 748 -7.82 -32.74 -5.61
N THR A 749 -8.05 -33.63 -6.58
CA THR A 749 -9.24 -33.64 -7.46
C THR A 749 -10.37 -34.52 -6.93
N LEU A 750 -10.16 -35.24 -5.83
CA LEU A 750 -11.17 -36.11 -5.19
C LEU A 750 -12.44 -35.35 -4.73
N GLN A 751 -13.49 -36.06 -4.38
CA GLN A 751 -14.68 -35.43 -3.79
C GLN A 751 -14.59 -35.38 -2.27
N LEU A 752 -15.08 -34.29 -1.67
CA LEU A 752 -15.19 -34.16 -0.21
C LEU A 752 -16.28 -35.09 0.31
N THR A 753 -15.92 -35.91 1.29
CA THR A 753 -16.83 -36.72 2.10
C THR A 753 -17.37 -35.91 3.29
N GLU A 754 -18.30 -36.47 4.05
CA GLU A 754 -18.90 -35.79 5.21
C GLU A 754 -17.86 -35.45 6.30
N LYS A 755 -16.87 -36.32 6.52
CA LYS A 755 -15.74 -36.07 7.44
C LYS A 755 -14.85 -34.89 7.03
N ASP A 756 -14.87 -34.48 5.75
CA ASP A 756 -14.03 -33.42 5.21
C ASP A 756 -14.71 -32.04 5.30
N ARG A 757 -15.96 -31.99 5.78
CA ARG A 757 -16.76 -30.76 5.87
C ARG A 757 -16.87 -30.31 7.32
N THR A 758 -16.45 -29.08 7.59
CA THR A 758 -16.61 -28.45 8.92
C THR A 758 -17.94 -27.72 9.10
N ILE A 759 -18.83 -27.73 8.10
CA ILE A 759 -20.16 -27.09 8.12
C ILE A 759 -21.22 -28.11 7.67
N ALA A 760 -22.35 -28.16 8.38
CA ALA A 760 -23.50 -29.00 8.03
C ALA A 760 -24.12 -28.57 6.68
N ALA A 761 -24.55 -29.53 5.86
CA ALA A 761 -25.24 -29.26 4.60
C ALA A 761 -26.55 -28.48 4.84
N GLY A 762 -26.76 -27.36 4.13
CA GLY A 762 -28.03 -26.61 4.16
C GLY A 762 -27.96 -25.10 4.43
N GLN A 763 -26.79 -24.50 4.60
CA GLN A 763 -26.67 -23.04 4.67
C GLN A 763 -26.83 -22.37 3.28
N PRO A 764 -27.36 -21.13 3.21
CA PRO A 764 -27.57 -20.41 1.96
C PRO A 764 -26.26 -20.29 1.17
N GLY A 765 -26.21 -20.83 -0.06
CA GLY A 765 -25.01 -20.86 -0.91
C GLY A 765 -24.55 -22.26 -1.35
N SER A 766 -25.12 -23.34 -0.80
CA SER A 766 -24.78 -24.71 -1.20
C SER A 766 -25.50 -25.16 -2.48
N ASN A 767 -25.08 -24.66 -3.65
CA ASN A 767 -25.39 -25.32 -4.91
C ASN A 767 -24.51 -26.58 -5.06
N ASN A 768 -25.08 -27.62 -5.67
CA ASN A 768 -24.82 -29.05 -5.48
C ASN A 768 -23.47 -29.65 -5.95
N GLN A 769 -22.37 -28.89 -5.96
CA GLN A 769 -21.01 -29.41 -5.92
C GLN A 769 -20.08 -28.26 -5.49
N PRO A 770 -19.47 -28.30 -4.29
CA PRO A 770 -18.62 -27.19 -3.90
C PRO A 770 -17.30 -27.31 -4.67
N PRO A 771 -16.85 -26.27 -5.42
CA PRO A 771 -15.41 -26.09 -5.55
C PRO A 771 -14.83 -26.08 -4.13
N ARG A 772 -13.61 -26.59 -3.94
CA ARG A 772 -13.01 -26.82 -2.61
C ARG A 772 -12.61 -25.50 -1.93
N ILE A 773 -13.53 -24.95 -1.13
CA ILE A 773 -13.54 -23.55 -0.65
C ILE A 773 -12.54 -23.34 0.49
N SER A 774 -11.48 -22.56 0.23
CA SER A 774 -10.69 -21.87 1.26
C SER A 774 -11.25 -20.46 1.48
N ASN A 775 -11.87 -20.21 2.63
CA ASN A 775 -12.45 -18.91 3.03
C ASN A 775 -11.46 -18.01 3.80
N GLY A 776 -10.17 -18.10 3.48
CA GLY A 776 -9.16 -17.42 4.28
C GLY A 776 -9.07 -15.92 4.01
N ASN A 777 -8.85 -15.07 5.01
CA ASN A 777 -8.67 -13.63 4.78
C ASN A 777 -7.22 -13.22 4.97
N HIS A 778 -6.72 -12.26 4.19
CA HIS A 778 -5.33 -11.81 4.24
C HIS A 778 -5.24 -10.27 4.33
N LYS A 779 -4.54 -9.75 5.34
CA LYS A 779 -4.26 -8.33 5.52
C LYS A 779 -2.85 -8.00 5.03
N THR A 780 -2.69 -7.17 3.99
CA THR A 780 -1.36 -6.64 3.58
C THR A 780 -1.39 -5.18 3.15
N ILE A 781 -0.20 -4.65 2.95
CA ILE A 781 0.04 -3.34 2.34
C ILE A 781 1.07 -3.56 1.24
N ASN A 782 0.74 -3.17 0.00
CA ASN A 782 1.73 -3.17 -1.08
C ASN A 782 2.58 -1.89 -1.02
N LYS A 783 3.90 -1.98 -1.24
CA LYS A 783 4.83 -0.82 -1.27
C LYS A 783 4.35 0.31 -2.17
N LYS A 784 3.78 -0.03 -3.33
CA LYS A 784 3.24 0.95 -4.28
C LYS A 784 2.11 1.78 -3.67
N ASN A 785 1.21 1.13 -2.93
CA ASN A 785 0.06 1.80 -2.31
C ASN A 785 0.53 2.70 -1.15
N GLN A 786 1.46 2.21 -0.32
CA GLN A 786 2.05 2.98 0.78
C GLN A 786 2.77 4.24 0.26
N ASN A 787 3.59 4.11 -0.78
CA ASN A 787 4.30 5.25 -1.37
C ASN A 787 3.33 6.29 -1.95
N ALA A 788 2.22 5.87 -2.55
CA ALA A 788 1.17 6.78 -2.99
C ALA A 788 0.48 7.49 -1.80
N ALA A 789 0.29 6.78 -0.69
CA ALA A 789 -0.27 7.31 0.56
C ALA A 789 0.56 8.44 1.12
N ILE A 790 1.85 8.17 1.29
CA ILE A 790 2.83 9.10 1.82
C ILE A 790 2.82 10.36 0.96
N LYS A 791 2.85 10.24 -0.37
CA LYS A 791 2.80 11.39 -1.29
C LYS A 791 1.56 12.27 -1.08
N TYR A 792 0.38 11.69 -0.88
CA TYR A 792 -0.83 12.48 -0.62
C TYR A 792 -0.81 13.13 0.77
N GLN A 793 -0.29 12.43 1.78
CA GLN A 793 -0.08 13.02 3.10
C GLN A 793 0.91 14.19 3.03
N THR A 794 2.03 14.02 2.33
CA THR A 794 3.04 15.04 2.07
C THR A 794 2.41 16.31 1.49
N VAL A 795 1.61 16.22 0.43
CA VAL A 795 1.01 17.43 -0.17
C VAL A 795 -0.10 18.04 0.67
N ARG A 796 -0.75 17.27 1.56
CA ARG A 796 -1.63 17.84 2.58
C ARG A 796 -0.84 18.67 3.60
N SER A 797 0.33 18.19 4.02
CA SER A 797 1.21 18.88 4.98
C SER A 797 1.90 20.11 4.40
N TYR A 798 2.22 20.09 3.10
CA TYR A 798 2.92 21.18 2.41
C TYR A 798 2.00 22.10 1.59
N ARG A 799 0.68 22.03 1.78
CA ARG A 799 -0.29 22.78 0.95
C ARG A 799 0.02 24.27 0.87
N ASN A 800 0.32 24.91 2.00
CA ASN A 800 0.59 26.34 2.05
C ASN A 800 1.94 26.69 1.39
N GLN A 801 2.97 25.87 1.61
CA GLN A 801 4.28 26.04 0.98
C GLN A 801 4.22 25.86 -0.54
N ILE A 802 3.41 24.90 -1.03
CA ILE A 802 3.13 24.73 -2.46
C ILE A 802 2.52 26.00 -3.03
N GLN A 803 1.52 26.58 -2.37
CA GLN A 803 0.90 27.82 -2.80
C GLN A 803 1.91 28.98 -2.82
N GLN A 804 2.61 29.21 -1.71
CA GLN A 804 3.60 30.29 -1.56
C GLN A 804 4.69 30.24 -2.64
N TYR A 805 5.17 29.04 -2.99
CA TYR A 805 6.18 28.88 -4.04
C TYR A 805 5.71 29.40 -5.42
N TYR A 806 4.44 29.22 -5.75
CA TYR A 806 3.88 29.68 -7.02
C TYR A 806 3.41 31.14 -6.98
N GLU A 807 3.20 31.71 -5.79
CA GLU A 807 2.88 33.13 -5.60
C GLU A 807 4.13 34.03 -5.57
N SER A 808 5.28 33.50 -5.12
CA SER A 808 6.60 34.16 -5.19
C SER A 808 7.22 34.07 -6.58
#